data_AF-A0A6C0HI88-F1
#
_entry.id   AF-A0A6C0HI88-F1
#
_cell.length_a   1.000
_cell.length_b   1.000
_cell.length_c   1.000
_cell.angle_alpha   90.00
_cell.angle_beta   90.00
_cell.angle_gamma   90.00
#
_symmetry.space_group_name_H-M   'P 1'
#
loop_
_entity.id
_entity.type
_entity.pdbx_description
1 polymer ?
#
loop_
_entity_poly.entity_id
_entity_poly.type
_entity_poly.pdbx_seq_one_letter_code
_entity_poly.pdbx_strand_id
1 'polypeptide(L)'
;MANDCNEIMCDLGLTSKNSTNKWLLKHHTDKGGNVDPTLFANVTTCFRNREFCNSSRPTSIKKSTTRRKQLAIEYKHGDNNDKNKTNNKMNKATLARRAKIFSCMRQTDNWSKIRPQHKLDNNKFNPNEVDIAIHEASPKLEQLFRIIEQVDENDMATHGKYFKHFIFSDIKEQGYGAKIIASAFIANGYYNLLEARKIANQKALRLTLLDTKEDEKNFSFGMLSSTALFKADFNQKFKKQVLTTYNKRPDNIHGENMRFIILDSGFKEGIDLFDVKYVHIFEPSMTTADLKQTIGRATRTCGQKGLNFEPNVGWPLYVYNYYITIPEEIKESYKAADPNLLKNPEEEEYIFKTTKLNEAAMLYSQFDKTLTNLADQLYKLAPIFSVDFALTKNIHGVHDVTYVYDAITSGGSGGSGISASKKVKCKGKCGLRSTKDIPATVPFLRNVYLKYNHDKKLLLAIKNKDDQRMRAFFCDYMKQHPTYCKQVNIEWANRAAMVPIHHEQERKIANSSRKLSALKITSKKSSLKNKNKNKKQELQLVPYVTPIDAHKYAIEKYTGTKDLALKQKIPGPPPKRLNFIHMRDFIKTNFSKANFIWDKIVVENKCVEANANANANANANANANANANKVGGASHIMNLNPTQDFVRTYFTPQSPYKGMLLWQSVGSGKTCCAVATATSSFERQGYTILWVTRNTLKSDVYKNIFDDVCHIILAERMQRDGLTIPDDASQRKRLLSKNWIEPISYKTFSNLLTPGGHNVYLDKLIAKNGKTDVLRKTLIIIDEAHKLYGGDLKAAERPDMEVMERLLQNSYDKSGKDSARLLIMTATPFTNSPMELFKLINLCKEEPSERITDDIGEFKQTYMDADNMISEAGSKKLADKLSGYINYLNREKDPTQFAQPVMIEVPAMMSHLTDPAVRQEIFKRSDASKADVAQQKADVKEQMEDIKELKKRLKETMKNSKTSLKDKKDKCKTIKNKQEKAKCILDATEENERETEATINEIKAELEALQHAAKEGKDTIKMNKVKVRDLKDKVKDLKESLLQEIMLIKRCKNIDLVNTDLVA
;
A
#
# COMPACT_ATOMS: atom_id res chain seq x y z
N MET A 1 10.51 -50.64 -41.27
CA MET A 1 10.03 -49.24 -41.36
C MET A 1 10.78 -48.45 -40.32
N ALA A 2 11.26 -47.25 -40.63
CA ALA A 2 11.88 -46.39 -39.61
C ALA A 2 10.76 -45.74 -38.79
N ASN A 3 10.70 -46.03 -37.49
CA ASN A 3 9.67 -45.44 -36.63
C ASN A 3 10.02 -43.97 -36.34
N ASP A 4 9.05 -43.06 -36.50
CA ASP A 4 9.26 -41.64 -36.20
C ASP A 4 9.45 -41.46 -34.69
N CYS A 5 10.64 -40.97 -34.31
CA CYS A 5 10.96 -40.66 -32.92
C CYS A 5 10.08 -39.55 -32.33
N ASN A 6 9.55 -38.64 -33.13
CA ASN A 6 8.63 -37.62 -32.67
C ASN A 6 7.27 -38.24 -32.27
N GLU A 7 6.77 -39.20 -33.04
CA GLU A 7 5.51 -39.92 -32.78
C GLU A 7 5.59 -40.74 -31.49
N ILE A 8 6.60 -41.63 -31.37
CA ILE A 8 6.84 -42.45 -30.15
C ILE A 8 6.98 -41.56 -28.90
N MET A 9 7.71 -40.45 -29.02
CA MET A 9 7.94 -39.56 -27.89
C MET A 9 6.70 -38.72 -27.56
N CYS A 10 5.81 -38.45 -28.52
CA CYS A 10 4.54 -37.77 -28.27
C CYS A 10 3.51 -38.69 -27.59
N ASP A 11 3.37 -39.93 -28.04
CA ASP A 11 2.45 -40.91 -27.44
C ASP A 11 2.78 -41.19 -25.96
N LEU A 12 4.07 -41.15 -25.61
CA LEU A 12 4.54 -41.31 -24.23
C LEU A 12 4.64 -39.99 -23.44
N GLY A 13 4.29 -38.84 -24.04
CA GLY A 13 4.35 -37.51 -23.40
C GLY A 13 5.76 -37.02 -23.06
N LEU A 14 6.77 -37.49 -23.79
CA LEU A 14 8.20 -37.28 -23.53
C LEU A 14 8.73 -36.04 -24.29
N THR A 15 8.36 -34.87 -23.76
CA THR A 15 8.63 -33.55 -24.36
C THR A 15 10.00 -32.94 -24.01
N SER A 16 10.84 -33.62 -23.22
CA SER A 16 12.13 -33.09 -22.78
C SER A 16 13.12 -34.16 -22.32
N LYS A 17 14.42 -33.82 -22.32
CA LYS A 17 15.48 -34.69 -21.79
C LYS A 17 15.21 -35.19 -20.37
N ASN A 18 14.58 -34.37 -19.52
CA ASN A 18 14.34 -34.69 -18.12
C ASN A 18 13.12 -35.60 -17.92
N SER A 19 12.06 -35.45 -18.74
CA SER A 19 10.92 -36.37 -18.73
C SER A 19 11.31 -37.75 -19.25
N THR A 20 12.09 -37.81 -20.34
CA THR A 20 12.56 -39.09 -20.92
C THR A 20 13.49 -39.84 -19.97
N ASN A 21 14.45 -39.14 -19.32
CA ASN A 21 15.31 -39.79 -18.32
C ASN A 21 14.52 -40.41 -17.17
N LYS A 22 13.47 -39.73 -16.68
CA LYS A 22 12.60 -40.27 -15.62
C LYS A 22 11.79 -41.48 -16.10
N TRP A 23 11.31 -41.45 -17.35
CA TRP A 23 10.60 -42.57 -17.96
C TRP A 23 11.52 -43.79 -18.11
N LEU A 24 12.71 -43.61 -18.71
CA LEU A 24 13.71 -44.68 -18.86
C LEU A 24 14.15 -45.26 -17.51
N LEU A 25 14.38 -44.42 -16.48
CA LEU A 25 14.72 -44.90 -15.13
C LEU A 25 13.60 -45.69 -14.44
N LYS A 26 12.33 -45.35 -14.72
CA LYS A 26 11.16 -46.02 -14.15
C LYS A 26 10.83 -47.34 -14.85
N HIS A 27 11.12 -47.43 -16.15
CA HIS A 27 10.76 -48.57 -17.00
C HIS A 27 11.96 -49.47 -17.39
N HIS A 28 13.12 -49.27 -16.75
CA HIS A 28 14.29 -50.12 -16.94
C HIS A 28 14.05 -51.56 -16.43
N THR A 29 14.39 -52.56 -17.24
CA THR A 29 14.20 -54.00 -16.93
C THR A 29 14.79 -54.38 -15.57
N ASP A 30 16.06 -54.01 -15.35
CA ASP A 30 16.82 -54.34 -14.13
C ASP A 30 16.31 -53.63 -12.86
N LYS A 31 15.30 -52.76 -12.99
CA LYS A 31 14.62 -52.07 -11.88
C LYS A 31 13.15 -52.48 -11.72
N GLY A 32 12.75 -53.61 -12.32
CA GLY A 32 11.38 -54.11 -12.30
C GLY A 32 10.42 -53.34 -13.23
N GLY A 33 10.97 -52.64 -14.23
CA GLY A 33 10.18 -51.93 -15.23
C GLY A 33 9.42 -52.89 -16.15
N ASN A 34 8.09 -52.79 -16.16
CA ASN A 34 7.22 -53.59 -17.02
C ASN A 34 6.79 -52.75 -18.24
N VAL A 35 7.57 -52.82 -19.32
CA VAL A 35 7.26 -52.20 -20.63
C VAL A 35 7.86 -53.07 -21.75
N ASP A 36 7.30 -52.97 -22.96
CA ASP A 36 7.82 -53.70 -24.12
C ASP A 36 9.32 -53.37 -24.38
N PRO A 37 10.21 -54.37 -24.52
CA PRO A 37 11.64 -54.15 -24.74
C PRO A 37 11.94 -53.36 -26.02
N THR A 38 11.16 -53.57 -27.07
CA THR A 38 11.28 -52.86 -28.36
C THR A 38 10.95 -51.38 -28.21
N LEU A 39 9.86 -51.07 -27.49
CA LEU A 39 9.51 -49.69 -27.16
C LEU A 39 10.58 -49.02 -26.30
N PHE A 40 11.12 -49.72 -25.30
CA PHE A 40 12.21 -49.20 -24.45
C PHE A 40 13.49 -48.92 -25.26
N ALA A 41 13.86 -49.82 -26.18
CA ALA A 41 15.00 -49.64 -27.09
C ALA A 41 14.79 -48.45 -28.05
N ASN A 42 13.58 -48.31 -28.60
CA ASN A 42 13.22 -47.19 -29.48
C ASN A 42 13.29 -45.84 -28.73
N VAL A 43 12.67 -45.72 -27.55
CA VAL A 43 12.75 -44.51 -26.72
C VAL A 43 14.19 -44.19 -26.33
N THR A 44 15.01 -45.21 -26.02
CA THR A 44 16.45 -45.04 -25.73
C THR A 44 17.21 -44.52 -26.95
N THR A 45 16.83 -44.93 -28.17
CA THR A 45 17.45 -44.50 -29.43
C THR A 45 17.08 -43.05 -29.74
N CYS A 46 15.79 -42.70 -29.70
CA CYS A 46 15.31 -41.32 -29.85
C CYS A 46 15.95 -40.38 -28.82
N PHE A 47 16.10 -40.84 -27.57
CA PHE A 47 16.77 -40.10 -26.51
C PHE A 47 18.26 -39.85 -26.78
N ARG A 48 18.98 -40.83 -27.33
CA ARG A 48 20.39 -40.67 -27.75
C ARG A 48 20.51 -39.65 -28.89
N ASN A 49 19.58 -39.67 -29.84
CA ASN A 49 19.49 -38.72 -30.96
C ASN A 49 18.99 -37.31 -30.54
N ARG A 50 18.52 -37.14 -29.31
CA ARG A 50 17.96 -35.90 -28.73
C ARG A 50 16.64 -35.45 -29.37
N GLU A 51 15.87 -36.39 -29.89
CA GLU A 51 14.55 -36.13 -30.47
C GLU A 51 13.49 -36.23 -29.37
N PHE A 52 12.55 -35.28 -29.35
CA PHE A 52 11.50 -35.15 -28.31
C PHE A 52 10.19 -34.70 -28.95
N CYS A 53 9.06 -34.96 -28.29
CA CYS A 53 7.76 -34.59 -28.81
C CYS A 53 7.62 -33.08 -29.08
N ASN A 54 7.34 -32.73 -30.34
CA ASN A 54 6.93 -31.39 -30.78
C ASN A 54 5.42 -31.36 -31.00
N SER A 55 4.66 -30.99 -29.95
CA SER A 55 3.19 -31.00 -29.97
C SER A 55 2.60 -29.84 -30.79
N SER A 56 2.43 -30.02 -32.11
CA SER A 56 1.73 -29.05 -32.97
C SER A 56 1.01 -29.67 -34.18
N ARG A 57 -0.16 -30.30 -33.97
CA ARG A 57 -1.27 -30.38 -34.95
C ARG A 57 -2.59 -30.84 -34.29
N PRO A 58 -3.78 -30.53 -34.87
CA PRO A 58 -5.07 -30.66 -34.20
C PRO A 58 -5.80 -32.00 -34.48
N THR A 59 -6.62 -32.43 -33.52
CA THR A 59 -7.38 -33.70 -33.56
C THR A 59 -8.77 -33.57 -34.19
N SER A 60 -9.12 -34.47 -35.12
CA SER A 60 -10.46 -34.59 -35.71
C SER A 60 -11.14 -35.95 -35.43
N ILE A 61 -11.91 -36.00 -34.34
CA ILE A 61 -13.31 -36.50 -34.22
C ILE A 61 -13.73 -37.89 -34.81
N LYS A 62 -14.45 -38.69 -33.97
CA LYS A 62 -15.27 -39.92 -34.24
C LYS A 62 -14.45 -41.19 -34.59
N LYS A 63 -14.81 -42.45 -34.28
CA LYS A 63 -15.93 -43.19 -33.61
C LYS A 63 -15.41 -44.65 -33.35
N SER A 64 -16.01 -45.63 -32.63
CA SER A 64 -17.10 -45.73 -31.62
C SER A 64 -17.20 -47.17 -31.05
N THR A 65 -17.57 -47.32 -29.76
CA THR A 65 -18.24 -48.53 -29.14
C THR A 65 -17.47 -49.88 -29.14
N THR A 66 -17.54 -50.79 -28.14
CA THR A 66 -18.65 -51.12 -27.20
C THR A 66 -18.21 -52.01 -25.98
N ARG A 67 -19.04 -52.02 -24.91
CA ARG A 67 -19.38 -53.15 -23.98
C ARG A 67 -18.36 -53.72 -22.94
N ARG A 68 -18.57 -53.40 -21.65
CA ARG A 68 -19.27 -54.17 -20.56
C ARG A 68 -19.12 -53.39 -19.23
N LYS A 69 -20.19 -53.00 -18.50
CA LYS A 69 -20.83 -53.69 -17.35
C LYS A 69 -19.82 -54.41 -16.42
N GLN A 70 -19.80 -54.25 -15.08
CA GLN A 70 -20.92 -54.02 -14.14
C GLN A 70 -20.45 -53.49 -12.75
N LEU A 71 -21.40 -52.87 -11.99
CA LEU A 71 -21.44 -52.63 -10.53
C LEU A 71 -20.69 -51.38 -9.96
N ALA A 72 -21.29 -50.50 -9.13
CA ALA A 72 -22.67 -50.40 -8.63
C ALA A 72 -23.09 -48.93 -8.31
N ILE A 73 -24.36 -48.61 -8.62
CA ILE A 73 -25.39 -47.96 -7.76
C ILE A 73 -24.90 -46.78 -6.89
N GLU A 74 -25.00 -45.53 -7.34
CA GLU A 74 -26.19 -44.64 -7.35
C GLU A 74 -26.40 -43.85 -6.03
N TYR A 75 -26.27 -42.53 -6.13
CA TYR A 75 -27.40 -41.61 -5.88
C TYR A 75 -27.18 -40.34 -6.71
N LYS A 76 -28.11 -40.07 -7.65
CA LYS A 76 -28.16 -38.82 -8.42
C LYS A 76 -29.58 -38.26 -8.39
N HIS A 77 -29.74 -37.11 -7.76
CA HIS A 77 -30.49 -35.99 -8.33
C HIS A 77 -29.51 -34.81 -8.38
N GLY A 78 -29.46 -33.97 -9.41
CA GLY A 78 -30.29 -33.94 -10.59
C GLY A 78 -30.70 -32.51 -10.88
N ASP A 79 -29.84 -31.74 -11.53
CA ASP A 79 -30.30 -31.02 -12.72
C ASP A 79 -29.14 -30.58 -13.63
N ASN A 80 -29.40 -30.56 -14.93
CA ASN A 80 -28.50 -30.04 -15.96
C ASN A 80 -29.10 -28.74 -16.51
N ASN A 81 -28.66 -27.58 -16.02
CA ASN A 81 -28.80 -26.31 -16.73
C ASN A 81 -27.82 -25.26 -16.18
N ASP A 82 -26.61 -25.19 -16.76
CA ASP A 82 -25.89 -23.93 -16.97
C ASP A 82 -24.62 -24.15 -17.80
N LYS A 83 -24.78 -24.29 -19.12
CA LYS A 83 -23.65 -24.16 -20.07
C LYS A 83 -23.41 -22.68 -20.38
N ASN A 84 -23.03 -21.88 -19.38
CA ASN A 84 -22.47 -20.53 -19.58
C ASN A 84 -21.76 -19.97 -18.32
N LYS A 85 -20.70 -20.66 -17.85
CA LYS A 85 -19.70 -20.07 -16.95
C LYS A 85 -18.27 -20.37 -17.43
N THR A 86 -17.79 -19.56 -18.37
CA THR A 86 -16.37 -19.46 -18.74
C THR A 86 -15.57 -18.78 -17.62
N ASN A 87 -15.35 -19.50 -16.52
CA ASN A 87 -14.35 -19.12 -15.52
C ASN A 87 -12.94 -19.26 -16.15
N ASN A 88 -12.52 -18.21 -16.85
CA ASN A 88 -11.30 -18.18 -17.65
C ASN A 88 -10.07 -18.10 -16.73
N LYS A 89 -9.63 -19.25 -16.23
CA LYS A 89 -8.54 -19.37 -15.24
C LYS A 89 -7.21 -18.99 -15.91
N MET A 90 -6.82 -17.73 -15.79
CA MET A 90 -5.62 -17.13 -16.41
C MET A 90 -4.41 -18.06 -16.31
N ASN A 91 -3.72 -18.26 -17.43
CA ASN A 91 -2.57 -19.14 -17.47
C ASN A 91 -1.39 -18.60 -16.62
N LYS A 92 -0.51 -19.52 -16.17
CA LYS A 92 0.60 -19.21 -15.27
C LYS A 92 1.63 -18.22 -15.86
N ALA A 93 1.78 -18.19 -17.19
CA ALA A 93 2.70 -17.27 -17.86
C ALA A 93 2.16 -15.83 -17.86
N THR A 94 0.86 -15.64 -18.10
CA THR A 94 0.16 -14.35 -17.98
C THR A 94 0.31 -13.79 -16.56
N LEU A 95 0.06 -14.60 -15.52
CA LEU A 95 0.23 -14.20 -14.13
C LEU A 95 1.69 -13.78 -13.80
N ALA A 96 2.68 -14.46 -14.38
CA ALA A 96 4.10 -14.10 -14.21
C ALA A 96 4.47 -12.79 -14.95
N ARG A 97 3.94 -12.56 -16.16
CA ARG A 97 4.09 -11.28 -16.89
C ARG A 97 3.49 -10.12 -16.08
N ARG A 98 2.25 -10.28 -15.63
CA ARG A 98 1.52 -9.32 -14.77
C ARG A 98 2.31 -8.96 -13.51
N ALA A 99 2.76 -9.96 -12.74
CA ALA A 99 3.55 -9.73 -11.52
C ALA A 99 4.86 -8.97 -11.79
N LYS A 100 5.50 -9.20 -12.94
CA LYS A 100 6.72 -8.49 -13.35
C LYS A 100 6.45 -7.02 -13.71
N ILE A 101 5.35 -6.73 -14.40
CA ILE A 101 4.92 -5.36 -14.71
C ILE A 101 4.60 -4.61 -13.41
N PHE A 102 3.76 -5.20 -12.55
CA PHE A 102 3.40 -4.68 -11.23
C PHE A 102 4.63 -4.34 -10.39
N SER A 103 5.58 -5.28 -10.26
CA SER A 103 6.83 -5.06 -9.53
C SER A 103 7.68 -3.94 -10.13
N CYS A 104 7.75 -3.85 -11.47
CA CYS A 104 8.47 -2.77 -12.15
C CYS A 104 7.85 -1.39 -11.92
N MET A 105 6.52 -1.27 -11.96
CA MET A 105 5.81 -0.02 -11.70
C MET A 105 6.03 0.43 -10.25
N ARG A 106 5.91 -0.47 -9.27
CA ARG A 106 6.21 -0.16 -7.86
C ARG A 106 7.67 0.23 -7.63
N GLN A 107 8.62 -0.48 -8.27
CA GLN A 107 10.03 -0.06 -8.21
C GLN A 107 10.21 1.36 -8.75
N THR A 108 9.55 1.71 -9.85
CA THR A 108 9.66 3.03 -10.50
C THR A 108 8.97 4.15 -9.69
N ASP A 109 7.89 3.82 -8.98
CA ASP A 109 7.27 4.69 -7.96
C ASP A 109 8.25 5.01 -6.81
N ASN A 110 9.03 4.03 -6.35
CA ASN A 110 10.09 4.22 -5.33
C ASN A 110 11.33 4.96 -5.87
N TRP A 111 11.91 4.48 -6.96
CA TRP A 111 13.06 5.07 -7.65
C TRP A 111 13.08 4.63 -9.12
N SER A 112 13.23 5.54 -10.08
CA SER A 112 12.98 5.23 -11.49
C SER A 112 13.89 4.16 -12.12
N LYS A 113 15.20 4.21 -11.83
CA LYS A 113 16.21 3.21 -12.19
C LYS A 113 17.46 3.38 -11.32
N ILE A 114 17.81 2.35 -10.55
CA ILE A 114 19.02 2.38 -9.71
C ILE A 114 20.27 2.06 -10.55
N ARG A 115 21.25 2.96 -10.55
CA ARG A 115 22.60 2.74 -11.09
C ARG A 115 23.55 2.24 -9.97
N PRO A 116 24.72 1.63 -10.28
CA PRO A 116 25.69 1.21 -9.27
C PRO A 116 26.11 2.32 -8.30
N GLN A 117 26.23 3.56 -8.80
CA GLN A 117 26.57 4.75 -8.03
C GLN A 117 25.54 5.09 -6.95
N HIS A 118 24.29 4.66 -7.10
CA HIS A 118 23.24 4.98 -6.13
C HIS A 118 23.08 3.92 -5.03
N LYS A 119 23.85 2.83 -5.07
CA LYS A 119 23.70 1.70 -4.12
C LYS A 119 24.73 1.83 -3.00
N LEU A 120 24.31 2.11 -1.77
CA LEU A 120 25.23 2.18 -0.63
C LEU A 120 26.11 0.92 -0.43
N ASP A 121 25.63 -0.26 -0.83
CA ASP A 121 26.35 -1.53 -0.74
C ASP A 121 27.22 -1.86 -1.97
N ASN A 122 27.50 -0.87 -2.83
CA ASN A 122 28.35 -0.98 -4.00
C ASN A 122 29.63 -0.14 -3.87
N ASN A 123 30.74 -0.64 -4.42
CA ASN A 123 32.03 0.06 -4.38
C ASN A 123 32.09 1.34 -5.25
N LYS A 124 31.10 1.56 -6.13
CA LYS A 124 30.97 2.79 -6.91
C LYS A 124 30.03 3.81 -6.27
N PHE A 125 29.54 3.57 -5.05
CA PHE A 125 28.60 4.45 -4.36
C PHE A 125 29.14 5.89 -4.30
N ASN A 126 28.32 6.85 -4.72
CA ASN A 126 28.64 8.27 -4.68
C ASN A 126 27.41 9.05 -4.20
N PRO A 127 27.44 9.63 -2.98
CA PRO A 127 26.34 10.43 -2.45
C PRO A 127 25.92 11.58 -3.38
N ASN A 128 26.86 12.24 -4.07
CA ASN A 128 26.55 13.35 -4.97
C ASN A 128 25.78 12.90 -6.22
N GLU A 129 26.03 11.68 -6.72
CA GLU A 129 25.25 11.10 -7.83
C GLU A 129 23.83 10.75 -7.41
N VAL A 130 23.63 10.36 -6.14
CA VAL A 130 22.28 10.15 -5.56
C VAL A 130 21.54 11.47 -5.44
N ASP A 131 22.19 12.50 -4.93
CA ASP A 131 21.61 13.84 -4.76
C ASP A 131 21.17 14.42 -6.11
N ILE A 132 22.05 14.41 -7.13
CA ILE A 132 21.69 14.84 -8.49
C ILE A 132 20.53 14.00 -9.07
N ALA A 133 20.56 12.68 -8.86
CA ALA A 133 19.56 11.79 -9.42
C ALA A 133 18.19 11.85 -8.73
N ILE A 134 18.09 12.34 -7.48
CA ILE A 134 16.86 12.27 -6.67
C ILE A 134 15.69 13.01 -7.34
N HIS A 135 15.97 14.15 -7.96
CA HIS A 135 14.98 15.04 -8.58
C HIS A 135 14.26 14.38 -9.77
N GLU A 136 15.00 13.63 -10.61
CA GLU A 136 14.41 12.87 -11.69
C GLU A 136 13.90 11.50 -11.22
N ALA A 137 14.65 10.82 -10.36
CA ALA A 137 14.41 9.41 -10.08
C ALA A 137 13.38 9.14 -8.97
N SER A 138 13.25 10.04 -7.99
CA SER A 138 12.33 9.85 -6.86
C SER A 138 11.83 11.19 -6.29
N PRO A 139 10.83 11.83 -6.93
CA PRO A 139 10.16 13.01 -6.39
C PRO A 139 9.59 12.80 -4.98
N LYS A 140 9.22 11.56 -4.62
CA LYS A 140 8.81 11.21 -3.25
C LYS A 140 9.93 11.34 -2.23
N LEU A 141 11.18 10.99 -2.55
CA LEU A 141 12.31 11.17 -1.63
C LEU A 141 12.60 12.66 -1.40
N GLU A 142 12.56 13.48 -2.45
CA GLU A 142 12.67 14.94 -2.28
C GLU A 142 11.54 15.47 -1.39
N GLN A 143 10.31 14.99 -1.59
CA GLN A 143 9.16 15.38 -0.76
C GLN A 143 9.23 14.85 0.69
N LEU A 144 9.91 13.72 0.92
CA LEU A 144 10.21 13.20 2.25
C LEU A 144 11.14 14.14 3.01
N PHE A 145 12.29 14.52 2.42
CA PHE A 145 13.24 15.43 3.06
C PHE A 145 12.64 16.82 3.31
N ARG A 146 11.88 17.37 2.35
CA ARG A 146 11.14 18.64 2.55
C ARG A 146 10.16 18.59 3.74
N ILE A 147 9.52 17.45 4.00
CA ILE A 147 8.64 17.29 5.17
C ILE A 147 9.45 17.16 6.46
N ILE A 148 10.59 16.45 6.43
CA ILE A 148 11.51 16.38 7.58
C ILE A 148 12.00 17.79 7.94
N GLU A 149 12.49 18.58 6.98
CA GLU A 149 12.85 20.00 7.19
C GLU A 149 11.72 20.80 7.86
N GLN A 150 10.49 20.67 7.35
CA GLN A 150 9.33 21.43 7.86
C GLN A 150 8.92 21.04 9.29
N VAL A 151 8.92 19.75 9.64
CA VAL A 151 8.60 19.32 11.01
C VAL A 151 9.74 19.66 11.97
N ASP A 152 10.98 19.66 11.49
CA ASP A 152 12.17 20.01 12.27
C ASP A 152 12.20 21.50 12.64
N GLU A 153 11.95 22.39 11.67
CA GLU A 153 11.80 23.83 11.92
C GLU A 153 10.68 24.08 12.96
N ASN A 154 9.55 23.39 12.82
CA ASN A 154 8.43 23.51 13.76
C ASN A 154 8.78 22.96 15.16
N ASP A 155 9.41 21.80 15.24
CA ASP A 155 9.70 21.13 16.52
C ASP A 155 10.78 21.85 17.31
N MET A 156 11.78 22.41 16.63
CA MET A 156 12.73 23.33 17.25
C MET A 156 12.04 24.62 17.72
N ALA A 157 11.10 25.18 16.94
CA ALA A 157 10.37 26.39 17.31
C ALA A 157 9.35 26.19 18.46
N THR A 158 8.76 25.01 18.60
CA THR A 158 7.67 24.72 19.55
C THR A 158 8.10 23.93 20.78
N HIS A 159 9.13 23.08 20.65
CA HIS A 159 9.61 22.18 21.70
C HIS A 159 11.11 22.32 22.01
N GLY A 160 11.88 23.04 21.18
CA GLY A 160 13.32 23.21 21.34
C GLY A 160 14.15 21.94 21.08
N LYS A 161 13.57 20.92 20.44
CA LYS A 161 14.20 19.60 20.23
C LYS A 161 13.58 18.86 19.05
N TYR A 162 14.38 17.97 18.46
CA TYR A 162 13.94 17.01 17.44
C TYR A 162 13.12 15.85 18.04
N PHE A 163 12.58 15.01 17.16
CA PHE A 163 11.88 13.78 17.53
C PHE A 163 12.25 12.63 16.58
N LYS A 164 11.87 11.41 16.97
CA LYS A 164 12.17 10.18 16.21
C LYS A 164 11.20 9.91 15.08
N HIS A 165 11.76 9.39 13.99
CA HIS A 165 11.07 9.04 12.77
C HIS A 165 11.20 7.55 12.46
N PHE A 166 10.09 6.94 12.06
CA PHE A 166 10.04 5.60 11.50
C PHE A 166 9.70 5.70 10.01
N ILE A 167 10.56 5.18 9.14
CA ILE A 167 10.36 5.15 7.69
C ILE A 167 10.16 3.71 7.25
N PHE A 168 9.07 3.44 6.54
CA PHE A 168 8.73 2.13 6.00
C PHE A 168 8.66 2.16 4.48
N SER A 169 9.27 1.16 3.84
CA SER A 169 9.03 0.83 2.44
C SER A 169 8.55 -0.61 2.31
N ASP A 170 7.54 -0.83 1.48
CA ASP A 170 7.00 -2.17 1.24
C ASP A 170 7.87 -2.96 0.24
N ILE A 171 8.76 -2.26 -0.48
CA ILE A 171 9.63 -2.81 -1.53
C ILE A 171 10.95 -3.34 -0.94
N LYS A 172 11.44 -4.47 -1.49
CA LYS A 172 12.69 -5.12 -1.04
C LYS A 172 13.57 -5.66 -2.18
N GLU A 173 13.11 -5.59 -3.43
CA GLU A 173 13.79 -6.20 -4.57
C GLU A 173 14.96 -5.34 -5.07
N GLN A 174 16.05 -5.99 -5.52
CA GLN A 174 17.13 -5.42 -6.37
C GLN A 174 17.90 -4.18 -5.84
N GLY A 175 17.65 -3.73 -4.61
CA GLY A 175 18.23 -2.53 -4.01
C GLY A 175 17.26 -1.35 -3.87
N TYR A 176 16.00 -1.51 -4.29
CA TYR A 176 14.91 -0.56 -4.06
C TYR A 176 14.45 -0.58 -2.59
N GLY A 177 13.52 0.32 -2.27
CA GLY A 177 12.94 0.43 -0.93
C GLY A 177 13.94 0.93 0.11
N ALA A 178 14.00 0.28 1.28
CA ALA A 178 14.81 0.71 2.43
C ALA A 178 16.27 1.06 2.07
N LYS A 179 16.90 0.31 1.14
CA LYS A 179 18.31 0.55 0.74
C LYS A 179 18.52 1.84 -0.06
N ILE A 180 17.66 2.15 -1.02
CA ILE A 180 17.81 3.39 -1.80
C ILE A 180 17.41 4.62 -0.96
N ILE A 181 16.46 4.45 -0.02
CA ILE A 181 16.17 5.46 1.00
C ILE A 181 17.41 5.71 1.87
N ALA A 182 18.06 4.67 2.39
CA ALA A 182 19.31 4.81 3.15
C ALA A 182 20.44 5.49 2.35
N SER A 183 20.53 5.20 1.05
CA SER A 183 21.48 5.86 0.14
C SER A 183 21.20 7.36 0.02
N ALA A 184 19.93 7.75 -0.05
CA ALA A 184 19.50 9.15 -0.12
C ALA A 184 19.67 9.88 1.21
N PHE A 185 19.51 9.20 2.34
CA PHE A 185 19.83 9.74 3.67
C PHE A 185 21.31 10.12 3.77
N ILE A 186 22.23 9.25 3.32
CA ILE A 186 23.67 9.57 3.28
C ILE A 186 23.94 10.76 2.34
N ALA A 187 23.25 10.85 1.19
CA ALA A 187 23.36 11.98 0.28
C ALA A 187 22.87 13.31 0.88
N ASN A 188 21.87 13.26 1.76
CA ASN A 188 21.31 14.42 2.46
C ASN A 188 21.96 14.66 3.83
N GLY A 189 23.19 14.17 4.06
CA GLY A 189 24.00 14.48 5.23
C GLY A 189 23.69 13.68 6.51
N TYR A 190 22.88 12.61 6.43
CA TYR A 190 22.57 11.77 7.58
C TYR A 190 23.58 10.61 7.75
N TYR A 191 23.97 10.34 9.00
CA TYR A 191 24.99 9.36 9.36
C TYR A 191 24.43 7.94 9.48
N ASN A 192 24.97 7.02 8.68
CA ASN A 192 24.61 5.60 8.72
C ASN A 192 25.32 4.87 9.87
N LEU A 193 24.56 4.33 10.82
CA LEU A 193 25.11 3.59 11.96
C LEU A 193 25.46 2.12 11.67
N LEU A 194 25.35 1.65 10.41
CA LEU A 194 25.56 0.25 10.03
C LEU A 194 26.85 0.03 9.24
N GLU A 195 27.72 -0.84 9.75
CA GLU A 195 28.95 -1.28 9.06
C GLU A 195 29.00 -2.81 8.96
N ALA A 196 29.64 -3.34 7.91
CA ALA A 196 29.94 -4.76 7.80
C ALA A 196 31.43 -5.06 8.05
N ARG A 197 31.72 -5.79 9.12
CA ARG A 197 33.08 -6.16 9.54
C ARG A 197 33.37 -7.63 9.28
N LYS A 198 34.64 -7.97 9.04
CA LYS A 198 35.13 -9.37 9.11
C LYS A 198 35.26 -9.76 10.58
N ILE A 199 34.95 -11.01 10.90
CA ILE A 199 35.17 -11.59 12.23
C ILE A 199 36.23 -12.69 12.09
N ALA A 200 37.15 -12.76 13.06
CA ALA A 200 38.13 -13.83 13.11
C ALA A 200 37.45 -15.20 13.01
N ASN A 201 38.03 -16.10 12.21
CA ASN A 201 37.52 -17.45 11.95
C ASN A 201 36.15 -17.53 11.23
N GLN A 202 35.63 -16.45 10.64
CA GLN A 202 34.41 -16.48 9.80
C GLN A 202 34.66 -15.92 8.38
N LYS A 203 34.28 -16.69 7.35
CA LYS A 203 34.41 -16.27 5.93
C LYS A 203 33.37 -15.21 5.52
N ALA A 204 32.25 -15.11 6.21
CA ALA A 204 31.17 -14.16 5.92
C ALA A 204 31.33 -12.86 6.74
N LEU A 205 30.93 -11.73 6.15
CA LEU A 205 30.86 -10.45 6.86
C LEU A 205 29.68 -10.43 7.84
N ARG A 206 29.80 -9.66 8.93
CA ARG A 206 28.72 -9.43 9.89
C ARG A 206 28.44 -7.95 10.06
N LEU A 207 27.15 -7.60 10.05
CA LEU A 207 26.69 -6.26 10.44
C LEU A 207 27.01 -5.98 11.91
N THR A 208 27.59 -4.81 12.14
CA THR A 208 27.91 -4.22 13.45
C THR A 208 27.23 -2.87 13.53
N LEU A 209 26.71 -2.52 14.71
CA LEU A 209 26.11 -1.22 14.97
C LEU A 209 27.21 -0.31 15.52
N LEU A 210 27.32 0.89 14.96
CA LEU A 210 28.24 1.93 15.41
C LEU A 210 27.59 2.74 16.55
N ASP A 211 28.42 3.19 17.49
CA ASP A 211 28.02 4.19 18.47
C ASP A 211 28.07 5.59 17.83
N THR A 212 27.07 6.41 18.13
CA THR A 212 26.88 7.73 17.53
C THR A 212 27.83 8.75 18.15
N LYS A 213 28.60 9.46 17.32
CA LYS A 213 29.51 10.52 17.79
C LYS A 213 28.74 11.82 18.09
N GLU A 214 29.38 12.75 18.80
CA GLU A 214 28.76 14.01 19.22
C GLU A 214 28.30 14.86 18.03
N ASP A 215 29.08 14.90 16.95
CA ASP A 215 28.80 15.58 15.68
C ASP A 215 27.72 14.87 14.83
N GLU A 216 27.42 13.61 15.13
CA GLU A 216 26.42 12.80 14.42
C GLU A 216 25.04 12.82 15.11
N LYS A 217 24.96 13.38 16.33
CA LYS A 217 23.72 13.41 17.13
C LYS A 217 22.60 14.15 16.42
N ASN A 218 21.38 13.62 16.52
CA ASN A 218 20.18 14.08 15.82
C ASN A 218 20.20 13.93 14.27
N PHE A 219 21.32 13.51 13.67
CA PHE A 219 21.46 13.29 12.23
C PHE A 219 21.78 11.83 11.87
N SER A 220 21.69 10.92 12.84
CA SER A 220 21.99 9.50 12.66
C SER A 220 20.77 8.64 12.31
N PHE A 221 20.99 7.56 11.57
CA PHE A 221 19.95 6.59 11.22
C PHE A 221 20.38 5.13 11.34
N GLY A 222 19.41 4.29 11.74
CA GLY A 222 19.46 2.84 11.67
C GLY A 222 18.62 2.29 10.51
N MET A 223 18.85 1.04 10.13
CA MET A 223 18.03 0.33 9.15
C MET A 223 17.88 -1.14 9.54
N LEU A 224 16.76 -1.78 9.19
CA LEU A 224 16.63 -3.23 9.15
C LEU A 224 16.02 -3.67 7.82
N SER A 225 16.69 -4.58 7.09
CA SER A 225 16.19 -5.15 5.82
C SER A 225 16.10 -6.67 5.86
N SER A 226 15.10 -7.19 5.17
CA SER A 226 14.91 -8.61 4.83
C SER A 226 15.98 -9.16 3.89
N THR A 227 16.77 -8.29 3.26
CA THR A 227 17.85 -8.61 2.32
C THR A 227 19.21 -8.24 2.91
N ALA A 228 20.25 -9.00 2.56
CA ALA A 228 21.61 -8.75 3.02
C ALA A 228 22.11 -7.34 2.63
N LEU A 229 22.71 -6.61 3.55
CA LEU A 229 23.37 -5.31 3.30
C LEU A 229 24.89 -5.51 3.38
N PHE A 230 25.66 -4.90 2.47
CA PHE A 230 27.13 -5.11 2.39
C PHE A 230 27.55 -6.59 2.34
N LYS A 231 26.71 -7.45 1.74
CA LYS A 231 26.84 -8.94 1.72
C LYS A 231 26.75 -9.61 3.12
N ALA A 232 26.17 -8.95 4.11
CA ALA A 232 25.95 -9.46 5.46
C ALA A 232 24.45 -9.45 5.82
N ASP A 233 23.99 -10.51 6.50
CA ASP A 233 22.59 -10.68 6.87
C ASP A 233 22.23 -10.02 8.22
N PHE A 234 20.99 -9.51 8.30
CA PHE A 234 20.37 -9.00 9.52
C PHE A 234 20.00 -10.15 10.48
N ASN A 235 21.01 -10.68 11.18
CA ASN A 235 20.84 -11.73 12.19
C ASN A 235 20.12 -11.22 13.46
N GLN A 236 19.54 -12.13 14.25
CA GLN A 236 18.72 -11.77 15.42
C GLN A 236 19.48 -10.96 16.50
N LYS A 237 20.78 -11.22 16.72
CA LYS A 237 21.58 -10.43 17.67
C LYS A 237 21.67 -8.97 17.21
N PHE A 238 21.96 -8.76 15.92
CA PHE A 238 22.05 -7.43 15.33
C PHE A 238 20.69 -6.69 15.35
N LYS A 239 19.59 -7.36 14.99
CA LYS A 239 18.23 -6.80 15.11
C LYS A 239 17.94 -6.31 16.53
N LYS A 240 18.26 -7.13 17.55
CA LYS A 240 18.09 -6.77 18.96
C LYS A 240 18.94 -5.54 19.33
N GLN A 241 20.18 -5.43 18.86
CA GLN A 241 21.04 -4.27 19.12
C GLN A 241 20.43 -2.98 18.56
N VAL A 242 20.05 -2.96 17.27
CA VAL A 242 19.40 -1.78 16.62
C VAL A 242 18.15 -1.33 17.39
N LEU A 243 17.24 -2.27 17.70
CA LEU A 243 16.01 -1.96 18.43
C LEU A 243 16.27 -1.51 19.87
N THR A 244 17.29 -2.07 20.55
CA THR A 244 17.66 -1.66 21.91
C THR A 244 18.18 -0.22 21.92
N THR A 245 19.01 0.17 20.94
CA THR A 245 19.51 1.54 20.80
C THR A 245 18.37 2.51 20.48
N TYR A 246 17.54 2.20 19.48
CA TYR A 246 16.42 3.08 19.06
C TYR A 246 15.39 3.30 20.17
N ASN A 247 15.10 2.27 20.96
CA ASN A 247 14.11 2.30 22.05
C ASN A 247 14.70 2.65 23.43
N LYS A 248 15.99 3.03 23.52
CA LYS A 248 16.65 3.31 24.80
C LYS A 248 16.01 4.52 25.48
N ARG A 249 15.70 4.40 26.77
CA ARG A 249 15.15 5.47 27.62
C ARG A 249 16.05 5.64 28.86
N PRO A 250 16.31 6.89 29.31
CA PRO A 250 15.89 8.15 28.70
C PRO A 250 16.69 8.53 27.44
N ASP A 251 17.86 7.92 27.24
CA ASP A 251 18.95 8.36 26.34
C ASP A 251 18.62 8.50 24.84
N ASN A 252 17.49 7.99 24.37
CA ASN A 252 17.08 8.13 22.96
C ASN A 252 15.56 8.34 22.86
N ILE A 253 14.96 9.15 23.74
CA ILE A 253 13.54 9.53 23.62
C ILE A 253 13.33 10.43 22.39
N HIS A 254 14.21 11.40 22.14
CA HIS A 254 14.07 12.38 21.07
C HIS A 254 14.87 12.02 19.80
N GLY A 255 15.78 11.05 19.89
CA GLY A 255 16.52 10.51 18.75
C GLY A 255 17.96 10.97 18.67
N GLU A 256 18.47 11.56 19.74
CA GLU A 256 19.83 12.10 19.86
C GLU A 256 20.88 11.08 19.39
N ASN A 257 20.73 9.80 19.77
CA ASN A 257 21.64 8.73 19.41
C ASN A 257 21.22 7.99 18.13
N MET A 258 19.93 7.76 17.89
CA MET A 258 19.41 7.19 16.65
C MET A 258 18.04 7.79 16.37
N ARG A 259 17.98 8.72 15.42
CA ARG A 259 16.79 9.51 15.14
C ARG A 259 15.83 8.85 14.16
N PHE A 260 16.37 8.28 13.09
CA PHE A 260 15.60 7.61 12.05
C PHE A 260 15.81 6.11 12.11
N ILE A 261 14.74 5.34 11.89
CA ILE A 261 14.85 3.92 11.56
C ILE A 261 14.13 3.61 10.24
N ILE A 262 14.88 3.05 9.28
CA ILE A 262 14.38 2.69 7.95
C ILE A 262 14.11 1.17 7.92
N LEU A 263 12.91 0.76 7.51
CA LEU A 263 12.48 -0.65 7.51
C LEU A 263 11.91 -1.05 6.15
N ASP A 264 12.11 -2.32 5.76
CA ASP A 264 11.42 -2.92 4.62
C ASP A 264 10.23 -3.81 5.04
N SER A 265 9.48 -4.34 4.07
CA SER A 265 8.34 -5.24 4.29
C SER A 265 8.63 -6.52 5.09
N GLY A 266 9.90 -6.86 5.36
CA GLY A 266 10.27 -7.92 6.30
C GLY A 266 10.03 -7.58 7.78
N PHE A 267 9.77 -6.30 8.10
CA PHE A 267 9.64 -5.78 9.47
C PHE A 267 8.28 -5.10 9.73
N LYS A 268 7.26 -5.37 8.90
CA LYS A 268 5.86 -5.03 9.19
C LYS A 268 5.32 -5.70 10.47
N GLU A 269 6.03 -6.71 10.97
CA GLU A 269 5.73 -7.52 12.15
C GLU A 269 6.99 -7.77 13.00
N GLY A 270 6.79 -8.27 14.23
CA GLY A 270 7.87 -8.81 15.06
C GLY A 270 8.82 -7.78 15.69
N ILE A 271 8.49 -6.49 15.59
CA ILE A 271 9.20 -5.40 16.26
C ILE A 271 8.23 -4.43 16.96
N ASP A 272 8.77 -3.66 17.90
CA ASP A 272 8.12 -2.59 18.64
C ASP A 272 9.03 -1.35 18.57
N LEU A 273 8.46 -0.17 18.30
CA LEU A 273 9.17 1.10 18.20
C LEU A 273 8.57 2.11 19.19
N PHE A 274 9.40 2.69 20.05
CA PHE A 274 8.97 3.57 21.14
C PHE A 274 9.34 5.03 20.90
N ASP A 275 8.53 5.94 21.44
CA ASP A 275 8.70 7.40 21.38
C ASP A 275 8.86 7.96 19.95
N VAL A 276 8.24 7.27 18.98
CA VAL A 276 8.10 7.74 17.61
C VAL A 276 7.01 8.80 17.55
N LYS A 277 7.32 9.97 16.96
CA LYS A 277 6.36 11.05 16.67
C LYS A 277 5.91 11.05 15.21
N TYR A 278 6.81 10.65 14.30
CA TYR A 278 6.61 10.68 12.86
C TYR A 278 6.77 9.30 12.22
N VAL A 279 5.81 8.91 11.38
CA VAL A 279 5.85 7.71 10.55
C VAL A 279 5.75 8.12 9.09
N HIS A 280 6.61 7.55 8.24
CA HIS A 280 6.64 7.80 6.81
C HIS A 280 6.42 6.47 6.07
N ILE A 281 5.26 6.32 5.46
CA ILE A 281 4.87 5.18 4.63
C ILE A 281 5.23 5.52 3.18
N PHE A 282 6.40 5.08 2.72
CA PHE A 282 7.03 5.62 1.50
C PHE A 282 6.40 5.12 0.19
N GLU A 283 5.75 3.95 0.21
CA GLU A 283 4.78 3.54 -0.82
C GLU A 283 3.44 3.22 -0.17
N PRO A 284 2.30 3.50 -0.83
CA PRO A 284 1.01 3.10 -0.31
C PRO A 284 0.95 1.58 -0.12
N SER A 285 0.47 1.15 1.05
CA SER A 285 0.31 -0.27 1.36
C SER A 285 -0.76 -0.89 0.45
N MET A 286 -0.50 -2.11 -0.05
CA MET A 286 -1.44 -2.80 -0.94
C MET A 286 -2.75 -3.19 -0.26
N THR A 287 -2.73 -3.37 1.07
CA THR A 287 -3.89 -3.77 1.87
C THR A 287 -3.99 -2.92 3.14
N THR A 288 -5.21 -2.79 3.66
CA THR A 288 -5.45 -2.13 4.96
C THR A 288 -4.87 -2.94 6.13
N ALA A 289 -4.66 -4.25 5.96
CA ALA A 289 -4.00 -5.10 6.94
C ALA A 289 -2.51 -4.75 7.06
N ASP A 290 -1.79 -4.64 5.93
CA ASP A 290 -0.37 -4.26 5.91
C ASP A 290 -0.14 -2.86 6.50
N LEU A 291 -1.00 -1.90 6.18
CA LEU A 291 -0.94 -0.55 6.74
C LEU A 291 -1.10 -0.56 8.27
N LYS A 292 -2.11 -1.29 8.78
CA LYS A 292 -2.34 -1.45 10.23
C LYS A 292 -1.19 -2.16 10.94
N GLN A 293 -0.65 -3.22 10.34
CA GLN A 293 0.50 -3.94 10.90
C GLN A 293 1.73 -3.03 11.00
N THR A 294 1.95 -2.20 9.98
CA THR A 294 3.06 -1.23 9.89
C THR A 294 2.93 -0.10 10.90
N ILE A 295 1.80 0.63 10.93
CA ILE A 295 1.56 1.68 11.94
C ILE A 295 1.58 1.08 13.36
N GLY A 296 1.08 -0.14 13.51
CA GLY A 296 1.16 -0.97 14.72
C GLY A 296 2.56 -1.31 15.21
N ARG A 297 3.64 -0.96 14.47
CA ARG A 297 5.01 -0.97 15.01
C ARG A 297 5.23 0.17 16.00
N ALA A 298 4.64 1.34 15.75
CA ALA A 298 4.74 2.54 16.58
C ALA A 298 3.60 2.66 17.61
N THR A 299 2.37 2.25 17.31
CA THR A 299 1.23 2.37 18.24
C THR A 299 1.16 1.22 19.27
N ARG A 300 2.14 1.18 20.19
CA ARG A 300 2.14 0.20 21.30
C ARG A 300 1.63 0.77 22.60
N THR A 301 1.14 -0.13 23.46
CA THR A 301 0.66 0.18 24.81
C THR A 301 1.78 0.87 25.60
N CYS A 302 1.58 2.13 25.97
CA CYS A 302 2.57 3.02 26.57
C CYS A 302 3.85 3.23 25.73
N GLY A 303 3.76 3.03 24.41
CA GLY A 303 4.86 3.15 23.46
C GLY A 303 5.41 4.57 23.33
N GLN A 304 4.58 5.59 23.52
CA GLN A 304 4.93 7.02 23.37
C GLN A 304 5.14 7.74 24.70
N LYS A 305 5.22 7.02 25.83
CA LYS A 305 5.21 7.65 27.17
C LYS A 305 6.38 8.60 27.48
N GLY A 306 7.45 8.62 26.69
CA GLY A 306 8.52 9.62 26.78
C GLY A 306 8.19 10.94 26.06
N LEU A 307 7.12 10.97 25.26
CA LEU A 307 6.61 12.16 24.58
C LEU A 307 5.52 12.85 25.41
N ASN A 308 5.25 14.12 25.11
CA ASN A 308 4.21 14.89 25.78
C ASN A 308 2.83 14.27 25.56
N PHE A 309 2.04 14.12 26.63
CA PHE A 309 0.65 13.69 26.56
C PHE A 309 -0.25 14.91 26.44
N GLU A 310 -0.96 15.06 25.32
CA GLU A 310 -1.85 16.19 25.10
C GLU A 310 -3.23 15.97 25.78
N PRO A 311 -3.69 16.85 26.67
CA PRO A 311 -4.98 16.71 27.34
C PRO A 311 -6.15 16.59 26.35
N ASN A 312 -7.02 15.60 26.55
CA ASN A 312 -8.13 15.25 25.64
C ASN A 312 -7.76 14.69 24.25
N VAL A 313 -6.45 14.52 23.95
CA VAL A 313 -5.97 14.01 22.66
C VAL A 313 -5.10 12.74 22.82
N GLY A 314 -4.32 12.64 23.90
CA GLY A 314 -3.32 11.58 24.10
C GLY A 314 -1.99 11.91 23.42
N TRP A 315 -1.26 10.91 22.95
CA TRP A 315 -0.06 11.11 22.15
C TRP A 315 -0.41 11.14 20.65
N PRO A 316 -0.29 12.26 19.93
CA PRO A 316 -0.45 12.25 18.47
C PRO A 316 0.71 11.51 17.78
N LEU A 317 0.40 10.70 16.77
CA LEU A 317 1.38 10.04 15.89
C LEU A 317 1.10 10.46 14.45
N TYR A 318 1.97 11.26 13.84
CA TYR A 318 1.75 11.75 12.49
C TYR A 318 2.22 10.73 11.46
N VAL A 319 1.34 10.29 10.57
CA VAL A 319 1.60 9.24 9.57
C VAL A 319 1.49 9.82 8.17
N TYR A 320 2.63 10.14 7.57
CA TYR A 320 2.75 10.61 6.20
C TYR A 320 2.74 9.43 5.22
N ASN A 321 1.73 9.36 4.36
CA ASN A 321 1.56 8.33 3.33
C ASN A 321 1.88 8.91 1.95
N TYR A 322 2.99 8.48 1.35
CA TYR A 322 3.53 9.09 0.12
C TYR A 322 3.05 8.35 -1.13
N TYR A 323 2.61 9.07 -2.15
CA TYR A 323 2.19 8.50 -3.44
C TYR A 323 2.58 9.39 -4.62
N ILE A 324 2.88 8.79 -5.77
CA ILE A 324 3.09 9.53 -7.01
C ILE A 324 1.74 9.89 -7.65
N THR A 325 1.52 11.17 -7.94
CA THR A 325 0.40 11.64 -8.77
C THR A 325 0.77 11.63 -10.25
N ILE A 326 -0.20 11.24 -11.08
CA ILE A 326 -0.10 11.31 -12.54
C ILE A 326 -0.42 12.75 -13.01
N PRO A 327 0.47 13.42 -13.76
CA PRO A 327 0.17 14.67 -14.46
C PRO A 327 -0.99 14.53 -15.45
N GLU A 328 -1.87 15.51 -15.53
CA GLU A 328 -3.04 15.49 -16.42
C GLU A 328 -2.64 15.27 -17.90
N GLU A 329 -1.51 15.85 -18.30
CA GLU A 329 -0.95 15.83 -19.66
C GLU A 329 -0.54 14.45 -20.15
N ILE A 330 -0.48 13.43 -19.27
CA ILE A 330 -0.10 12.05 -19.62
C ILE A 330 -1.17 11.00 -19.32
N LYS A 331 -2.30 11.35 -18.69
CA LYS A 331 -3.33 10.37 -18.28
C LYS A 331 -3.88 9.57 -19.46
N GLU A 332 -4.16 10.25 -20.56
CA GLU A 332 -4.71 9.69 -21.80
C GLU A 332 -3.61 9.42 -22.85
N SER A 333 -2.34 9.71 -22.55
CA SER A 333 -1.23 9.47 -23.48
C SER A 333 -0.86 7.99 -23.63
N TYR A 334 -1.26 7.12 -22.69
CA TYR A 334 -0.69 5.77 -22.57
C TYR A 334 -1.73 4.65 -22.36
N LYS A 335 -1.60 3.60 -23.17
CA LYS A 335 -2.44 2.40 -23.12
C LYS A 335 -1.63 1.11 -22.94
N ALA A 336 -2.32 0.01 -22.65
CA ALA A 336 -1.70 -1.31 -22.59
C ALA A 336 -1.28 -1.81 -23.97
N ALA A 337 -0.01 -2.20 -24.11
CA ALA A 337 0.51 -2.81 -25.34
C ALA A 337 -0.12 -4.19 -25.61
N ASP A 338 -0.35 -4.97 -24.55
CA ASP A 338 -1.12 -6.21 -24.52
C ASP A 338 -2.28 -6.03 -23.51
N PRO A 339 -3.48 -5.65 -23.96
CA PRO A 339 -4.64 -5.44 -23.09
C PRO A 339 -5.05 -6.70 -22.32
N ASN A 340 -4.74 -7.91 -22.80
CA ASN A 340 -5.02 -9.16 -22.09
C ASN A 340 -4.22 -9.33 -20.79
N LEU A 341 -3.27 -8.43 -20.52
CA LEU A 341 -2.56 -8.36 -19.23
C LEU A 341 -3.25 -7.46 -18.20
N LEU A 342 -4.22 -6.64 -18.61
CA LEU A 342 -5.09 -5.85 -17.71
C LEU A 342 -6.10 -6.77 -17.02
N LYS A 343 -6.74 -6.29 -15.95
CA LYS A 343 -7.72 -7.11 -15.22
C LYS A 343 -9.08 -7.09 -15.92
N ASN A 344 -9.53 -5.91 -16.32
CA ASN A 344 -10.77 -5.67 -17.03
C ASN A 344 -10.45 -4.94 -18.36
N PRO A 345 -10.00 -5.66 -19.41
CA PRO A 345 -9.48 -5.02 -20.64
C PRO A 345 -10.49 -4.10 -21.35
N GLU A 346 -11.79 -4.34 -21.17
CA GLU A 346 -12.88 -3.55 -21.75
C GLU A 346 -13.15 -2.23 -21.01
N GLU A 347 -12.79 -2.14 -19.73
CA GLU A 347 -12.98 -0.94 -18.88
C GLU A 347 -11.69 -0.12 -18.70
N GLU A 348 -10.52 -0.76 -18.85
CA GLU A 348 -9.20 -0.27 -18.44
C GLU A 348 -8.29 0.19 -19.61
N GLU A 349 -8.86 0.75 -20.70
CA GLU A 349 -8.11 1.09 -21.94
C GLU A 349 -6.82 1.90 -21.71
N TYR A 350 -6.88 2.91 -20.82
CA TYR A 350 -5.78 3.82 -20.51
C TYR A 350 -5.16 3.52 -19.14
N ILE A 351 -3.85 3.29 -19.10
CA ILE A 351 -3.13 2.86 -17.88
C ILE A 351 -3.13 3.96 -16.81
N PHE A 352 -2.98 5.21 -17.23
CA PHE A 352 -2.80 6.36 -16.36
C PHE A 352 -4.06 7.24 -16.22
N LYS A 353 -5.25 6.72 -16.55
CA LYS A 353 -6.54 7.39 -16.31
C LYS A 353 -6.79 7.69 -14.82
N THR A 354 -6.15 6.92 -13.94
CA THR A 354 -6.16 7.08 -12.48
C THR A 354 -5.33 8.27 -12.02
N THR A 355 -5.60 8.80 -10.82
CA THR A 355 -4.84 9.95 -10.30
C THR A 355 -3.51 9.56 -9.68
N LYS A 356 -3.36 8.30 -9.23
CA LYS A 356 -2.18 7.81 -8.51
C LYS A 356 -1.48 6.65 -9.25
N LEU A 357 -0.15 6.66 -9.30
CA LEU A 357 0.64 5.61 -9.95
C LEU A 357 0.45 4.21 -9.31
N ASN A 358 0.16 4.15 -8.01
CA ASN A 358 -0.13 2.87 -7.35
C ASN A 358 -1.46 2.26 -7.82
N GLU A 359 -2.46 3.07 -8.20
CA GLU A 359 -3.72 2.60 -8.76
C GLU A 359 -3.50 2.04 -10.17
N ALA A 360 -2.73 2.74 -11.02
CA ALA A 360 -2.27 2.24 -12.32
C ALA A 360 -1.49 0.92 -12.20
N ALA A 361 -0.66 0.76 -11.17
CA ALA A 361 0.04 -0.51 -10.91
C ALA A 361 -0.95 -1.63 -10.50
N MET A 362 -2.01 -1.33 -9.75
CA MET A 362 -2.99 -2.32 -9.30
C MET A 362 -3.72 -3.04 -10.43
N LEU A 363 -3.86 -2.42 -11.62
CA LEU A 363 -4.41 -3.04 -12.84
C LEU A 363 -3.70 -4.36 -13.19
N TYR A 364 -2.39 -4.44 -12.95
CA TYR A 364 -1.55 -5.62 -13.19
C TYR A 364 -1.42 -6.55 -11.97
N SER A 365 -1.95 -6.17 -10.81
CA SER A 365 -1.84 -6.97 -9.58
C SER A 365 -2.79 -8.18 -9.59
N GLN A 366 -2.76 -8.97 -8.51
CA GLN A 366 -3.76 -10.02 -8.23
C GLN A 366 -4.89 -9.51 -7.31
N PHE A 367 -4.83 -8.26 -6.85
CA PHE A 367 -5.85 -7.72 -5.95
C PHE A 367 -7.16 -7.48 -6.68
N ASP A 368 -8.27 -7.57 -5.94
CA ASP A 368 -9.60 -7.36 -6.47
C ASP A 368 -10.26 -6.20 -5.73
N LYS A 369 -10.72 -5.18 -6.48
CA LYS A 369 -11.48 -4.06 -5.92
C LYS A 369 -12.72 -4.55 -5.15
N THR A 370 -13.36 -5.64 -5.58
CA THR A 370 -14.44 -6.29 -4.82
C THR A 370 -13.95 -6.81 -3.46
N LEU A 371 -12.81 -7.50 -3.44
CA LEU A 371 -12.23 -8.02 -2.19
C LEU A 371 -11.74 -6.88 -1.28
N THR A 372 -11.24 -5.78 -1.85
CA THR A 372 -10.88 -4.57 -1.11
C THR A 372 -12.10 -3.90 -0.49
N ASN A 373 -13.20 -3.76 -1.24
CA ASN A 373 -14.46 -3.27 -0.70
C ASN A 373 -14.93 -4.20 0.43
N LEU A 374 -15.08 -5.50 0.17
CA LEU A 374 -15.51 -6.50 1.15
C LEU A 374 -14.66 -6.51 2.43
N ALA A 375 -13.34 -6.35 2.31
CA ALA A 375 -12.42 -6.21 3.45
C ALA A 375 -12.82 -5.04 4.37
N ASP A 376 -13.11 -3.88 3.81
CA ASP A 376 -13.57 -2.71 4.56
C ASP A 376 -14.94 -2.93 5.21
N GLN A 377 -15.90 -3.53 4.51
CA GLN A 377 -17.22 -3.86 5.09
C GLN A 377 -17.06 -4.81 6.28
N LEU A 378 -16.22 -5.84 6.18
CA LEU A 378 -15.95 -6.77 7.29
C LEU A 378 -15.24 -6.07 8.46
N TYR A 379 -14.30 -5.13 8.22
CA TYR A 379 -13.73 -4.33 9.31
C TYR A 379 -14.77 -3.44 10.00
N LYS A 380 -15.74 -2.88 9.24
CA LYS A 380 -16.84 -2.05 9.78
C LYS A 380 -17.89 -2.89 10.54
N LEU A 381 -18.15 -4.13 10.08
CA LEU A 381 -19.11 -5.06 10.69
C LEU A 381 -18.51 -5.88 11.85
N ALA A 382 -17.19 -6.02 11.95
CA ALA A 382 -16.53 -6.83 12.98
C ALA A 382 -16.96 -6.54 14.43
N PRO A 383 -17.12 -5.26 14.87
CA PRO A 383 -17.69 -4.98 16.19
C PRO A 383 -19.13 -5.49 16.29
N ILE A 384 -19.96 -5.31 15.25
CA ILE A 384 -21.37 -5.71 15.24
C ILE A 384 -21.54 -7.24 15.23
N PHE A 385 -20.61 -8.00 14.67
CA PHE A 385 -20.59 -9.46 14.76
C PHE A 385 -19.97 -9.99 16.08
N SER A 386 -19.34 -9.15 16.90
CA SER A 386 -18.74 -9.57 18.16
C SER A 386 -19.77 -10.02 19.17
N VAL A 387 -19.53 -11.16 19.83
CA VAL A 387 -20.35 -11.66 20.93
C VAL A 387 -20.47 -10.65 22.08
N ASP A 388 -19.39 -9.91 22.38
CA ASP A 388 -19.28 -9.00 23.53
C ASP A 388 -19.64 -7.53 23.24
N PHE A 389 -20.16 -7.20 22.05
CA PHE A 389 -20.36 -5.81 21.58
C PHE A 389 -21.18 -4.90 22.52
N ALA A 390 -22.15 -5.46 23.27
CA ALA A 390 -22.87 -4.68 24.27
C ALA A 390 -21.97 -4.22 25.44
N LEU A 391 -20.94 -5.01 25.76
CA LEU A 391 -19.99 -4.81 26.85
C LEU A 391 -18.81 -3.92 26.43
N THR A 392 -18.42 -3.98 25.14
CA THR A 392 -17.32 -3.20 24.55
C THR A 392 -17.77 -1.89 23.89
N LYS A 393 -19.06 -1.55 23.91
CA LYS A 393 -19.61 -0.32 23.29
C LYS A 393 -18.88 0.97 23.75
N ASN A 394 -18.47 1.03 25.01
CA ASN A 394 -17.80 2.20 25.60
C ASN A 394 -16.33 2.37 25.16
N ILE A 395 -15.60 1.26 24.91
CA ILE A 395 -14.20 1.30 24.43
C ILE A 395 -14.13 1.46 22.90
N HIS A 396 -15.13 0.97 22.15
CA HIS A 396 -15.23 1.16 20.69
C HIS A 396 -15.92 2.46 20.26
N GLY A 397 -16.59 3.17 21.18
CA GLY A 397 -17.20 4.48 20.93
C GLY A 397 -18.34 4.46 19.89
N VAL A 398 -19.18 3.41 19.85
CA VAL A 398 -20.22 3.29 18.80
C VAL A 398 -21.47 4.13 19.10
N HIS A 399 -21.31 5.45 18.98
CA HIS A 399 -22.21 6.36 18.27
C HIS A 399 -21.32 7.43 17.60
N ASP A 400 -21.45 7.59 16.28
CA ASP A 400 -20.70 8.54 15.45
C ASP A 400 -19.16 8.52 15.61
N VAL A 401 -18.48 7.78 14.73
CA VAL A 401 -17.01 7.87 14.51
C VAL A 401 -16.67 9.12 13.66
N THR A 402 -17.43 10.18 13.92
CA THR A 402 -17.65 11.34 13.07
C THR A 402 -16.86 12.53 13.64
N TYR A 403 -16.35 12.41 14.87
CA TYR A 403 -15.63 13.47 15.58
C TYR A 403 -14.13 13.60 15.27
N VAL A 404 -13.60 12.79 14.34
CA VAL A 404 -12.28 13.04 13.70
C VAL A 404 -12.44 13.23 12.18
N TYR A 405 -13.63 12.99 11.61
CA TYR A 405 -13.88 13.10 10.17
C TYR A 405 -14.72 14.33 9.77
N ASP A 406 -15.77 14.69 10.52
CA ASP A 406 -16.66 15.80 10.15
C ASP A 406 -16.22 17.19 10.62
N ALA A 407 -15.07 17.26 11.30
CA ALA A 407 -14.37 18.52 11.54
C ALA A 407 -13.68 19.10 10.27
N ILE A 408 -13.70 18.36 9.15
CA ILE A 408 -13.09 18.74 7.87
C ILE A 408 -14.11 18.76 6.71
N THR A 409 -15.18 17.96 6.75
CA THR A 409 -16.22 17.87 5.68
C THR A 409 -17.39 18.85 5.83
N SER A 410 -17.57 19.48 6.99
CA SER A 410 -18.65 20.46 7.24
C SER A 410 -18.34 21.87 6.69
N GLY A 411 -18.13 21.96 5.38
CA GLY A 411 -17.87 23.21 4.65
C GLY A 411 -18.04 23.00 3.14
N GLY A 412 -19.29 23.10 2.67
CA GLY A 412 -19.68 22.62 1.35
C GLY A 412 -19.09 23.37 0.15
N SER A 413 -19.26 22.74 -1.01
CA SER A 413 -19.15 23.34 -2.34
C SER A 413 -19.94 24.66 -2.40
N GLY A 414 -19.23 25.76 -2.71
CA GLY A 414 -19.81 27.10 -2.83
C GLY A 414 -19.41 28.07 -1.71
N GLY A 415 -18.24 28.68 -1.81
CA GLY A 415 -17.82 29.74 -0.87
C GLY A 415 -16.46 30.36 -1.21
N SER A 416 -16.46 31.61 -1.66
CA SER A 416 -15.27 32.39 -2.03
C SER A 416 -14.21 32.44 -0.92
N GLY A 417 -12.93 32.30 -1.31
CA GLY A 417 -11.80 32.07 -0.40
C GLY A 417 -11.68 33.02 0.80
N ILE A 418 -11.62 32.42 1.99
CA ILE A 418 -11.23 33.07 3.24
C ILE A 418 -9.72 32.94 3.39
N SER A 419 -9.01 34.08 3.33
CA SER A 419 -7.58 34.16 3.62
C SER A 419 -7.31 33.68 5.05
N ALA A 420 -6.42 32.70 5.19
CA ALA A 420 -5.90 32.27 6.48
C ALA A 420 -5.01 33.38 7.05
N SER A 421 -5.48 34.08 8.08
CA SER A 421 -4.65 35.00 8.83
C SER A 421 -3.69 34.21 9.74
N LYS A 422 -2.39 34.52 9.65
CA LYS A 422 -1.32 33.98 10.53
C LYS A 422 -1.56 34.25 12.03
N LYS A 423 -2.55 35.09 12.36
CA LYS A 423 -2.94 35.50 13.71
C LYS A 423 -4.43 35.88 13.73
N VAL A 424 -5.19 35.32 14.67
CA VAL A 424 -6.58 35.71 14.97
C VAL A 424 -6.58 37.15 15.49
N LYS A 425 -7.27 38.05 14.77
CA LYS A 425 -7.46 39.44 15.19
C LYS A 425 -8.61 39.52 16.20
N CYS A 426 -8.28 39.38 17.48
CA CYS A 426 -9.26 39.31 18.57
C CYS A 426 -10.20 40.53 18.70
N LYS A 427 -9.82 41.70 18.17
CA LYS A 427 -10.67 42.92 18.09
C LYS A 427 -11.28 43.16 16.70
N GLY A 428 -11.11 42.24 15.75
CA GLY A 428 -11.64 42.37 14.38
C GLY A 428 -13.11 41.97 14.24
N LYS A 429 -13.61 41.96 13.00
CA LYS A 429 -15.04 41.73 12.72
C LYS A 429 -15.45 40.30 13.05
N CYS A 430 -16.24 40.15 14.12
CA CYS A 430 -16.98 38.93 14.40
C CYS A 430 -18.25 38.87 13.54
N GLY A 431 -18.35 37.87 12.67
CA GLY A 431 -19.55 37.57 11.90
C GLY A 431 -20.23 36.30 12.42
N LEU A 432 -21.42 36.00 11.90
CA LEU A 432 -22.19 34.81 12.27
C LEU A 432 -21.48 33.48 11.92
N ARG A 433 -20.51 33.54 11.00
CA ARG A 433 -19.60 32.45 10.60
C ARG A 433 -18.14 32.90 10.74
N SER A 434 -17.18 32.01 10.48
CA SER A 434 -15.75 32.35 10.39
C SER A 434 -15.50 33.54 9.46
N THR A 435 -14.65 34.49 9.90
CA THR A 435 -14.31 35.70 9.14
C THR A 435 -12.80 35.76 8.88
N LYS A 436 -12.33 36.65 8.00
CA LYS A 436 -10.90 36.88 7.76
C LYS A 436 -10.15 37.36 9.01
N ASP A 437 -10.85 38.07 9.90
CA ASP A 437 -10.30 38.56 11.16
C ASP A 437 -10.34 37.49 12.26
N ILE A 438 -11.43 36.72 12.35
CA ILE A 438 -11.63 35.65 13.33
C ILE A 438 -11.98 34.35 12.57
N PRO A 439 -10.97 33.66 11.98
CA PRO A 439 -11.19 32.43 11.22
C PRO A 439 -11.54 31.22 12.12
N ALA A 440 -11.19 31.29 13.40
CA ALA A 440 -11.44 30.26 14.40
C ALA A 440 -12.94 29.92 14.53
N THR A 441 -13.25 28.61 14.54
CA THR A 441 -14.60 28.07 14.71
C THR A 441 -15.03 28.04 16.18
N VAL A 442 -16.34 27.96 16.44
CA VAL A 442 -16.89 27.90 17.82
C VAL A 442 -16.33 26.71 18.62
N PRO A 443 -16.25 25.47 18.09
CA PRO A 443 -15.62 24.37 18.81
C PRO A 443 -14.14 24.61 19.13
N PHE A 444 -13.39 25.23 18.20
CA PHE A 444 -11.98 25.55 18.45
C PHE A 444 -11.84 26.54 19.61
N LEU A 445 -12.59 27.65 19.58
CA LEU A 445 -12.59 28.66 20.64
C LEU A 445 -12.99 28.02 21.99
N ARG A 446 -14.06 27.23 22.02
CA ARG A 446 -14.48 26.46 23.19
C ARG A 446 -13.37 25.54 23.72
N ASN A 447 -12.64 24.86 22.84
CA ASN A 447 -11.54 23.97 23.25
C ASN A 447 -10.39 24.75 23.88
N VAL A 448 -10.01 25.91 23.33
CA VAL A 448 -9.00 26.80 23.96
C VAL A 448 -9.50 27.29 25.32
N TYR A 449 -10.76 27.73 25.40
CA TYR A 449 -11.36 28.24 26.64
C TYR A 449 -11.32 27.20 27.77
N LEU A 450 -11.62 25.94 27.43
CA LEU A 450 -11.55 24.81 28.36
C LEU A 450 -10.11 24.37 28.65
N LYS A 451 -9.21 24.36 27.65
CA LYS A 451 -7.78 23.99 27.78
C LYS A 451 -7.05 24.88 28.78
N TYR A 452 -7.37 26.18 28.79
CA TYR A 452 -6.75 27.16 29.69
C TYR A 452 -7.61 27.48 30.94
N ASN A 453 -8.55 26.59 31.31
CA ASN A 453 -9.33 26.66 32.55
C ASN A 453 -10.10 27.99 32.79
N HIS A 454 -10.64 28.61 31.74
CA HIS A 454 -11.57 29.74 31.90
C HIS A 454 -12.91 29.29 32.51
N ASP A 455 -13.66 30.23 33.12
CA ASP A 455 -14.84 29.90 33.93
C ASP A 455 -15.93 29.16 33.14
N LYS A 456 -16.15 27.91 33.54
CA LYS A 456 -17.12 26.99 32.94
C LYS A 456 -18.57 27.41 33.22
N LYS A 457 -18.85 28.20 34.27
CA LYS A 457 -20.20 28.70 34.58
C LYS A 457 -20.72 29.66 33.51
N LEU A 458 -19.86 30.54 33.00
CA LEU A 458 -20.19 31.47 31.90
C LEU A 458 -20.59 30.74 30.61
N LEU A 459 -19.96 29.59 30.33
CA LEU A 459 -20.35 28.72 29.20
C LEU A 459 -21.67 27.99 29.43
N LEU A 460 -21.93 27.52 30.66
CA LEU A 460 -23.16 26.80 31.00
C LEU A 460 -24.42 27.68 30.93
N ALA A 461 -24.28 29.00 31.05
CA ALA A 461 -25.36 29.96 30.88
C ALA A 461 -25.89 30.04 29.42
N ILE A 462 -25.14 29.54 28.44
CA ILE A 462 -25.52 29.57 27.02
C ILE A 462 -26.20 28.25 26.66
N LYS A 463 -27.51 28.30 26.33
CA LYS A 463 -28.29 27.09 25.98
C LYS A 463 -27.64 26.34 24.81
N ASN A 464 -27.36 25.05 25.02
CA ASN A 464 -26.49 24.13 24.24
C ASN A 464 -26.84 23.85 22.75
N LYS A 465 -27.57 24.74 22.05
CA LYS A 465 -27.98 24.55 20.63
C LYS A 465 -27.87 25.79 19.73
N ASP A 466 -27.32 26.91 20.22
CA ASP A 466 -27.19 28.14 19.44
C ASP A 466 -25.71 28.53 19.22
N ASP A 467 -25.14 28.04 18.13
CA ASP A 467 -23.76 28.33 17.70
C ASP A 467 -23.53 29.83 17.43
N GLN A 468 -24.57 30.57 17.07
CA GLN A 468 -24.50 32.01 16.78
C GLN A 468 -24.27 32.80 18.09
N ARG A 469 -24.98 32.46 19.17
CA ARG A 469 -24.75 33.01 20.51
C ARG A 469 -23.39 32.61 21.08
N MET A 470 -23.00 31.34 20.92
CA MET A 470 -21.69 30.86 21.35
C MET A 470 -20.54 31.59 20.63
N ARG A 471 -20.71 31.89 19.34
CA ARG A 471 -19.73 32.68 18.57
C ARG A 471 -19.63 34.12 19.06
N ALA A 472 -20.76 34.79 19.28
CA ALA A 472 -20.79 36.14 19.85
C ALA A 472 -20.07 36.17 21.22
N PHE A 473 -20.41 35.24 22.12
CA PHE A 473 -19.75 35.08 23.41
C PHE A 473 -18.24 34.97 23.28
N PHE A 474 -17.70 34.04 22.49
CA PHE A 474 -16.24 33.89 22.38
C PHE A 474 -15.57 35.09 21.71
N CYS A 475 -16.23 35.76 20.76
CA CYS A 475 -15.72 36.99 20.16
C CYS A 475 -15.60 38.12 21.19
N ASP A 476 -16.63 38.34 22.01
CA ASP A 476 -16.61 39.40 23.02
C ASP A 476 -15.70 39.04 24.20
N TYR A 477 -15.66 37.77 24.60
CA TYR A 477 -14.72 37.26 25.58
C TYR A 477 -13.26 37.43 25.10
N MET A 478 -12.94 37.21 23.81
CA MET A 478 -11.63 37.51 23.22
C MET A 478 -11.28 39.01 23.19
N LYS A 479 -12.27 39.91 23.05
CA LYS A 479 -12.04 41.37 23.13
C LYS A 479 -11.74 41.81 24.56
N GLN A 480 -12.47 41.24 25.53
CA GLN A 480 -12.42 41.59 26.95
C GLN A 480 -11.23 40.94 27.67
N HIS A 481 -10.77 39.75 27.23
CA HIS A 481 -9.70 38.98 27.88
C HIS A 481 -8.49 38.81 26.93
N PRO A 482 -7.50 39.72 26.95
CA PRO A 482 -6.28 39.63 26.15
C PRO A 482 -5.47 38.34 26.37
N THR A 483 -5.54 37.76 27.57
CA THR A 483 -4.94 36.46 27.91
C THR A 483 -5.53 35.32 27.09
N TYR A 484 -6.86 35.22 27.03
CA TYR A 484 -7.57 34.27 26.19
C TYR A 484 -7.28 34.48 24.71
N CYS A 485 -7.25 35.74 24.24
CA CYS A 485 -6.81 36.08 22.89
C CYS A 485 -5.39 35.56 22.57
N LYS A 486 -4.44 35.68 23.51
CA LYS A 486 -3.06 35.18 23.35
C LYS A 486 -3.05 33.64 23.24
N GLN A 487 -3.80 32.97 24.10
CA GLN A 487 -3.94 31.50 24.10
C GLN A 487 -4.62 30.98 22.83
N VAL A 488 -5.69 31.64 22.37
CA VAL A 488 -6.33 31.35 21.07
C VAL A 488 -5.32 31.44 19.95
N ASN A 489 -4.43 32.43 19.95
CA ASN A 489 -3.38 32.57 18.95
C ASN A 489 -2.26 31.52 19.07
N ILE A 490 -1.88 31.10 20.27
CA ILE A 490 -0.92 30.00 20.49
C ILE A 490 -1.49 28.69 19.93
N GLU A 491 -2.71 28.33 20.31
CA GLU A 491 -3.36 27.11 19.81
C GLU A 491 -3.70 27.19 18.31
N TRP A 492 -3.92 28.40 17.77
CA TRP A 492 -4.16 28.61 16.34
C TRP A 492 -2.87 28.40 15.54
N ALA A 493 -1.73 28.82 16.07
CA ALA A 493 -0.42 28.49 15.52
C ALA A 493 -0.13 26.99 15.60
N ASN A 494 -0.35 26.35 16.77
CA ASN A 494 -0.18 24.90 16.94
C ASN A 494 -1.08 24.10 15.97
N ARG A 495 -2.32 24.56 15.74
CA ARG A 495 -3.22 23.95 14.75
C ARG A 495 -2.73 24.16 13.32
N ALA A 496 -2.24 25.35 12.98
CA ALA A 496 -1.69 25.65 11.66
C ALA A 496 -0.37 24.90 11.37
N ALA A 497 0.35 24.46 12.41
CA ALA A 497 1.52 23.59 12.27
C ALA A 497 1.18 22.14 11.88
N MET A 498 -0.04 21.65 12.15
CA MET A 498 -0.45 20.27 11.81
C MET A 498 -0.90 20.10 10.34
N VAL A 499 -1.13 21.20 9.61
CA VAL A 499 -1.55 21.19 8.20
C VAL A 499 -0.78 22.29 7.47
N PRO A 500 0.28 21.95 6.71
CA PRO A 500 1.06 22.94 5.95
C PRO A 500 0.18 23.87 5.12
N ILE A 501 0.43 25.18 5.29
CA ILE A 501 -0.52 26.24 4.99
C ILE A 501 -0.64 26.46 3.47
N HIS A 502 -1.86 26.32 2.95
CA HIS A 502 -2.23 26.75 1.60
C HIS A 502 -2.11 28.28 1.41
N HIS A 503 -1.34 28.66 0.39
CA HIS A 503 -1.28 29.96 -0.31
C HIS A 503 -0.79 31.23 0.41
N GLU A 504 0.30 31.79 -0.14
CA GLU A 504 0.48 33.26 -0.22
C GLU A 504 1.03 33.77 -1.58
N GLN A 505 1.24 32.91 -2.61
CA GLN A 505 1.84 33.33 -3.91
C GLN A 505 0.90 33.39 -5.14
N GLU A 506 -0.22 32.68 -5.19
CA GLU A 506 -1.11 32.67 -6.37
C GLU A 506 -1.57 34.07 -6.81
N ARG A 507 -1.85 34.96 -5.86
CA ARG A 507 -2.29 36.34 -6.12
C ARG A 507 -1.24 37.22 -6.79
N LYS A 508 0.05 36.87 -6.72
CA LYS A 508 1.10 37.56 -7.48
C LYS A 508 1.23 36.98 -8.88
N ILE A 509 1.12 35.66 -9.05
CA ILE A 509 1.23 35.01 -10.37
C ILE A 509 0.07 35.43 -11.29
N ALA A 510 -1.17 35.43 -10.80
CA ALA A 510 -2.35 35.86 -11.56
C ALA A 510 -2.36 37.35 -11.96
N ASN A 511 -1.67 38.21 -11.21
CA ASN A 511 -1.52 39.63 -11.55
C ASN A 511 -0.26 39.92 -12.40
N SER A 512 0.77 39.07 -12.33
CA SER A 512 1.96 39.18 -13.17
C SER A 512 1.73 38.67 -14.59
N SER A 513 0.87 37.65 -14.79
CA SER A 513 0.50 37.15 -16.12
C SER A 513 -0.23 38.20 -16.99
N ARG A 514 -0.86 39.22 -16.38
CA ARG A 514 -1.44 40.38 -17.09
C ARG A 514 -0.47 41.53 -17.39
N LYS A 515 0.78 41.48 -16.92
CA LYS A 515 1.82 42.48 -17.23
C LYS A 515 3.01 41.93 -18.04
N LEU A 516 3.07 40.62 -18.28
CA LEU A 516 4.13 39.98 -19.05
C LEU A 516 3.87 39.89 -20.57
N SER A 517 2.91 40.65 -21.09
CA SER A 517 2.68 40.84 -22.54
C SER A 517 3.37 42.08 -23.11
N ALA A 518 3.99 42.92 -22.27
CA ALA A 518 4.59 44.20 -22.67
C ALA A 518 5.96 44.46 -22.03
N LEU A 519 6.98 43.67 -22.41
CA LEU A 519 8.39 44.03 -22.23
C LEU A 519 9.27 43.21 -23.19
N LYS A 520 9.59 43.79 -24.34
CA LYS A 520 10.69 43.30 -25.20
C LYS A 520 12.00 43.51 -24.45
N ILE A 521 12.81 42.47 -24.29
CA ILE A 521 14.21 42.62 -23.86
C ILE A 521 15.12 42.10 -24.97
N THR A 522 15.91 43.03 -25.50
CA THR A 522 16.99 42.79 -26.46
C THR A 522 18.19 42.14 -25.78
N SER A 523 19.01 41.45 -26.58
CA SER A 523 20.15 40.69 -26.11
C SER A 523 21.34 41.56 -25.67
N LYS A 524 22.06 41.12 -24.64
CA LYS A 524 23.54 41.21 -24.57
C LYS A 524 24.11 40.25 -23.51
N LYS A 525 25.29 39.69 -23.80
CA LYS A 525 26.05 38.75 -22.95
C LYS A 525 26.87 39.50 -21.89
N SER A 526 27.01 38.94 -20.68
CA SER A 526 28.28 38.98 -19.92
C SER A 526 28.30 38.03 -18.71
N SER A 527 29.47 37.42 -18.49
CA SER A 527 30.07 36.85 -17.25
C SER A 527 29.21 36.32 -16.08
N LEU A 528 29.28 34.99 -15.90
CA LEU A 528 29.71 34.22 -14.70
C LEU A 528 29.46 34.75 -13.26
N LYS A 529 29.10 33.79 -12.39
CA LYS A 529 28.91 33.85 -10.92
C LYS A 529 27.61 34.50 -10.42
N ASN A 530 26.54 33.70 -10.30
CA ASN A 530 25.76 33.67 -9.05
C ASN A 530 24.84 32.44 -8.90
N LYS A 531 24.57 32.11 -7.64
CA LYS A 531 23.80 30.97 -7.09
C LYS A 531 22.52 30.61 -7.89
N ASN A 532 22.42 29.35 -8.33
CA ASN A 532 21.16 28.75 -8.78
C ASN A 532 20.18 28.61 -7.60
N LYS A 533 19.37 29.64 -7.35
CA LYS A 533 18.10 29.49 -6.61
C LYS A 533 17.09 28.81 -7.54
N ASN A 534 17.09 27.48 -7.56
CA ASN A 534 16.02 26.72 -8.22
C ASN A 534 14.68 27.13 -7.59
N LYS A 535 13.69 27.44 -8.43
CA LYS A 535 12.31 27.67 -7.97
C LYS A 535 11.76 26.37 -7.41
N LYS A 536 11.65 26.25 -6.09
CA LYS A 536 10.96 25.15 -5.42
C LYS A 536 9.52 25.06 -5.96
N GLN A 537 9.15 23.93 -6.55
CA GLN A 537 7.77 23.63 -6.95
C GLN A 537 6.91 23.49 -5.67
N GLU A 538 5.80 24.22 -5.58
CA GLU A 538 4.97 24.33 -4.36
C GLU A 538 4.19 23.04 -4.07
N LEU A 539 4.00 22.78 -2.77
CA LEU A 539 3.38 21.58 -2.21
C LEU A 539 1.84 21.69 -2.25
N GLN A 540 1.18 20.65 -2.76
CA GLN A 540 -0.24 20.39 -2.47
C GLN A 540 -0.31 19.28 -1.42
N LEU A 541 -1.03 19.48 -0.32
CA LEU A 541 -1.41 18.40 0.59
C LEU A 541 -2.90 18.17 0.46
N VAL A 542 -3.26 16.95 0.08
CA VAL A 542 -4.66 16.55 -0.01
C VAL A 542 -5.04 15.97 1.35
N PRO A 543 -6.08 16.45 2.04
CA PRO A 543 -6.61 15.76 3.22
C PRO A 543 -6.97 14.31 2.86
N TYR A 544 -6.70 13.35 3.74
CA TYR A 544 -7.16 11.97 3.51
C TYR A 544 -8.69 11.90 3.59
N VAL A 545 -9.36 12.07 2.45
CA VAL A 545 -10.79 11.85 2.33
C VAL A 545 -11.02 10.33 2.29
N THR A 546 -11.53 9.76 3.37
CA THR A 546 -12.15 8.42 3.28
C THR A 546 -13.24 8.48 2.23
N PRO A 547 -13.36 7.47 1.34
CA PRO A 547 -14.47 7.38 0.40
C PRO A 547 -15.81 7.65 1.11
N ILE A 548 -16.50 8.70 0.67
CA ILE A 548 -17.76 9.16 1.24
C ILE A 548 -18.87 8.26 0.71
N ASP A 549 -18.91 7.03 1.24
CA ASP A 549 -20.08 6.17 1.17
C ASP A 549 -20.27 5.49 2.51
N ALA A 550 -21.01 6.19 3.38
CA ALA A 550 -21.58 5.64 4.59
C ALA A 550 -22.77 4.75 4.24
N HIS A 551 -22.52 3.66 3.49
CA HIS A 551 -23.51 2.62 3.26
C HIS A 551 -24.07 2.17 4.61
N LYS A 552 -25.35 2.42 4.83
CA LYS A 552 -26.08 2.01 6.03
C LYS A 552 -26.26 0.49 5.97
N TYR A 553 -25.30 -0.25 6.51
CA TYR A 553 -25.48 -1.69 6.73
C TYR A 553 -26.69 -1.89 7.64
N ALA A 554 -27.79 -2.38 7.05
CA ALA A 554 -29.09 -2.54 7.70
C ALA A 554 -29.15 -3.77 8.63
N ILE A 555 -28.13 -3.93 9.46
CA ILE A 555 -28.29 -4.64 10.73
C ILE A 555 -28.90 -3.62 11.68
N GLU A 556 -30.21 -3.71 11.92
CA GLU A 556 -30.84 -2.98 13.03
C GLU A 556 -30.00 -3.18 14.29
N LYS A 557 -29.74 -2.11 15.03
CA LYS A 557 -28.80 -2.09 16.17
C LYS A 557 -29.36 -2.82 17.39
N TYR A 558 -29.62 -4.12 17.24
CA TYR A 558 -30.16 -4.98 18.27
C TYR A 558 -29.12 -5.20 19.37
N THR A 559 -29.25 -4.42 20.44
CA THR A 559 -28.34 -4.45 21.59
C THR A 559 -28.71 -5.53 22.62
N GLY A 560 -29.64 -6.42 22.28
CA GLY A 560 -30.25 -7.40 23.18
C GLY A 560 -31.30 -6.82 24.12
N THR A 561 -32.06 -7.69 24.74
CA THR A 561 -32.97 -7.47 25.86
C THR A 561 -32.51 -8.31 27.06
N LYS A 562 -33.08 -8.10 28.25
CA LYS A 562 -32.83 -8.98 29.39
C LYS A 562 -33.97 -10.00 29.46
N ASP A 563 -33.64 -11.27 29.42
CA ASP A 563 -34.60 -12.37 29.53
C ASP A 563 -34.28 -13.23 30.75
N LEU A 564 -35.24 -13.33 31.68
CA LEU A 564 -35.10 -14.14 32.88
C LEU A 564 -35.00 -15.65 32.58
N ALA A 565 -35.55 -16.12 31.46
CA ALA A 565 -35.46 -17.52 31.04
C ALA A 565 -34.04 -17.91 30.61
N LEU A 566 -33.22 -16.94 30.16
CA LEU A 566 -31.82 -17.16 29.78
C LEU A 566 -30.84 -16.99 30.96
N LYS A 567 -31.31 -16.68 32.17
CA LYS A 567 -30.47 -16.30 33.31
C LYS A 567 -29.80 -17.50 33.98
N GLN A 568 -28.47 -17.46 34.07
CA GLN A 568 -27.63 -18.42 34.76
C GLN A 568 -27.30 -17.96 36.19
N LYS A 569 -27.08 -18.91 37.12
CA LYS A 569 -26.65 -18.61 38.49
C LYS A 569 -25.22 -18.04 38.55
N ILE A 570 -24.33 -18.64 37.76
CA ILE A 570 -22.94 -18.22 37.55
C ILE A 570 -22.80 -17.95 36.05
N PRO A 571 -22.23 -16.80 35.61
CA PRO A 571 -22.03 -16.54 34.18
C PRO A 571 -21.14 -17.59 33.52
N GLY A 572 -21.52 -18.03 32.32
CA GLY A 572 -20.78 -19.00 31.52
C GLY A 572 -21.24 -19.02 30.06
N PRO A 573 -20.83 -20.02 29.26
CA PRO A 573 -21.37 -20.21 27.92
C PRO A 573 -22.88 -20.52 27.93
N PRO A 574 -23.61 -20.25 26.84
CA PRO A 574 -24.98 -20.72 26.70
C PRO A 574 -25.02 -22.26 26.60
N PRO A 575 -26.11 -22.93 27.03
CA PRO A 575 -26.19 -24.40 27.03
C PRO A 575 -26.30 -25.03 25.63
N LYS A 576 -26.66 -24.22 24.63
CA LYS A 576 -26.75 -24.58 23.21
C LYS A 576 -26.30 -23.40 22.36
N ARG A 577 -25.99 -23.64 21.08
CA ARG A 577 -25.70 -22.56 20.13
C ARG A 577 -26.92 -21.69 19.91
N LEU A 578 -26.71 -20.37 19.79
CA LEU A 578 -27.76 -19.37 19.63
C LEU A 578 -27.54 -18.59 18.33
N ASN A 579 -28.64 -18.22 17.67
CA ASN A 579 -28.63 -17.25 16.58
C ASN A 579 -28.26 -15.84 17.10
N PHE A 580 -28.09 -14.86 16.22
CA PHE A 580 -27.55 -13.54 16.57
C PHE A 580 -28.39 -12.82 17.63
N ILE A 581 -29.72 -12.84 17.48
CA ILE A 581 -30.67 -12.18 18.39
C ILE A 581 -30.60 -12.80 19.79
N HIS A 582 -30.84 -14.12 19.92
CA HIS A 582 -30.81 -14.77 21.23
C HIS A 582 -29.43 -14.74 21.88
N MET A 583 -28.34 -14.69 21.10
CA MET A 583 -26.99 -14.47 21.65
C MET A 583 -26.86 -13.08 22.29
N ARG A 584 -27.40 -12.03 21.66
CA ARG A 584 -27.42 -10.68 22.25
C ARG A 584 -28.17 -10.65 23.57
N ASP A 585 -29.32 -11.32 23.64
CA ASP A 585 -30.15 -11.41 24.85
C ASP A 585 -29.45 -12.21 25.96
N PHE A 586 -28.84 -13.34 25.61
CA PHE A 586 -28.06 -14.17 26.54
C PHE A 586 -26.89 -13.38 27.16
N ILE A 587 -26.13 -12.64 26.35
CA ILE A 587 -24.99 -11.84 26.82
C ILE A 587 -25.46 -10.68 27.69
N LYS A 588 -26.51 -9.95 27.28
CA LYS A 588 -27.08 -8.85 28.08
C LYS A 588 -27.70 -9.32 29.39
N THR A 589 -28.22 -10.54 29.43
CA THR A 589 -28.77 -11.17 30.63
C THR A 589 -27.66 -11.58 31.61
N ASN A 590 -26.62 -12.26 31.14
CA ASN A 590 -25.66 -12.95 32.01
C ASN A 590 -24.36 -12.18 32.29
N PHE A 591 -23.94 -11.30 31.38
CA PHE A 591 -22.65 -10.61 31.45
C PHE A 591 -22.75 -9.09 31.69
N SER A 592 -23.94 -8.53 31.95
CA SER A 592 -24.11 -7.10 32.29
C SER A 592 -23.63 -6.71 33.70
N LYS A 593 -22.64 -7.41 34.27
CA LYS A 593 -21.97 -7.03 35.53
C LYS A 593 -20.78 -6.12 35.23
N ALA A 594 -20.46 -5.21 36.15
CA ALA A 594 -19.44 -4.17 35.94
C ALA A 594 -18.06 -4.74 35.53
N ASN A 595 -17.66 -5.90 36.07
CA ASN A 595 -16.38 -6.54 35.77
C ASN A 595 -16.22 -7.00 34.30
N PHE A 596 -17.29 -7.10 33.53
CA PHE A 596 -17.23 -7.46 32.10
C PHE A 596 -17.46 -6.26 31.16
N ILE A 597 -17.84 -5.10 31.69
CA ILE A 597 -18.16 -3.90 30.92
C ILE A 597 -16.95 -2.96 30.93
N TRP A 598 -16.60 -2.40 29.77
CA TRP A 598 -15.62 -1.31 29.73
C TRP A 598 -16.25 0.00 30.23
N ASP A 599 -15.57 0.71 31.10
CA ASP A 599 -15.95 2.07 31.49
C ASP A 599 -15.84 3.05 30.31
N LYS A 600 -16.49 4.22 30.42
CA LYS A 600 -16.33 5.29 29.43
C LYS A 600 -14.89 5.79 29.46
N ILE A 601 -14.28 5.96 28.28
CA ILE A 601 -12.92 6.48 28.17
C ILE A 601 -12.85 7.91 28.74
N VAL A 602 -12.01 8.09 29.76
CA VAL A 602 -11.56 9.40 30.26
C VAL A 602 -10.14 9.60 29.74
N VAL A 603 -9.88 10.68 29.02
CA VAL A 603 -8.59 10.90 28.33
C VAL A 603 -7.55 11.45 29.29
N GLU A 604 -6.95 10.54 30.06
CA GLU A 604 -5.87 10.77 31.02
C GLU A 604 -4.67 9.87 30.71
N ASN A 605 -3.46 10.26 31.13
CA ASN A 605 -2.25 9.46 30.91
C ASN A 605 -2.23 8.25 31.87
N LYS A 606 -2.49 7.04 31.36
CA LYS A 606 -2.46 5.78 32.13
C LYS A 606 -1.13 5.03 32.02
N CYS A 607 -0.05 5.74 31.68
CA CYS A 607 1.30 5.22 31.51
C CYS A 607 2.34 5.89 32.43
N VAL A 608 1.90 6.79 33.33
CA VAL A 608 2.69 7.23 34.48
C VAL A 608 2.62 6.16 35.58
N GLU A 609 3.73 5.99 36.28
CA GLU A 609 3.75 5.23 37.53
C GLU A 609 2.97 6.00 38.59
N ALA A 610 2.08 5.32 39.31
CA ALA A 610 1.45 5.92 40.47
C ALA A 610 2.54 6.09 41.54
N ASN A 611 2.86 7.35 41.87
CA ASN A 611 3.70 7.64 43.03
C ASN A 611 3.07 6.95 44.25
N ALA A 612 3.79 5.99 44.83
CA ALA A 612 3.53 5.61 46.20
C ALA A 612 3.60 6.90 47.04
N ASN A 613 2.57 7.14 47.87
CA ASN A 613 2.34 8.36 48.66
C ASN A 613 1.55 9.50 47.96
N ALA A 614 0.29 9.24 47.60
CA ALA A 614 -0.80 10.22 47.75
C ALA A 614 -2.18 9.53 47.85
N ASN A 615 -2.82 9.68 49.02
CA ASN A 615 -4.24 9.41 49.31
C ASN A 615 -4.82 8.04 48.94
N ALA A 616 -4.90 7.16 49.93
CA ALA A 616 -5.96 6.15 49.97
C ALA A 616 -7.36 6.81 49.96
N ASN A 617 -8.36 6.07 49.49
CA ASN A 617 -9.79 6.43 49.40
C ASN A 617 -10.24 7.28 48.20
N ALA A 618 -10.21 6.69 46.99
CA ALA A 618 -11.37 6.68 46.08
C ALA A 618 -11.18 5.68 44.91
N ASN A 619 -12.17 4.79 44.72
CA ASN A 619 -12.41 3.97 43.52
C ASN A 619 -11.24 3.21 42.90
N ALA A 620 -11.06 1.96 43.35
CA ALA A 620 -10.28 0.95 42.64
C ALA A 620 -10.95 0.57 41.30
N ASN A 621 -10.52 1.19 40.20
CA ASN A 621 -10.74 0.72 38.82
C ASN A 621 -9.75 1.40 37.84
N ALA A 622 -8.45 1.25 38.09
CA ALA A 622 -7.39 1.77 37.22
C ALA A 622 -6.53 0.62 36.66
N ASN A 623 -6.58 0.43 35.34
CA ASN A 623 -5.77 -0.56 34.60
C ASN A 623 -4.28 -0.17 34.61
N ALA A 624 -3.57 -0.50 35.68
CA ALA A 624 -2.14 -0.33 35.85
C ALA A 624 -1.33 -1.32 34.97
N ASN A 625 -1.29 -1.09 33.65
CA ASN A 625 -0.36 -1.77 32.75
C ASN A 625 1.01 -1.09 32.81
N ALA A 626 1.79 -1.42 33.83
CA ALA A 626 3.14 -0.89 34.05
C ALA A 626 4.17 -1.44 33.04
N ASN A 627 4.07 -1.03 31.76
CA ASN A 627 5.19 -1.15 30.82
C ASN A 627 6.16 0.03 30.99
N ALA A 628 6.88 -0.01 32.11
CA ALA A 628 7.93 0.93 32.45
C ALA A 628 9.22 0.15 32.79
N ASN A 629 10.31 0.54 32.13
CA ASN A 629 11.71 0.23 32.43
C ASN A 629 11.95 -0.96 33.39
N LYS A 630 12.04 -2.18 32.85
CA LYS A 630 12.56 -3.34 33.61
C LYS A 630 14.02 -3.11 34.00
N VAL A 631 14.23 -2.54 35.19
CA VAL A 631 15.48 -2.57 35.95
C VAL A 631 15.18 -3.36 37.22
N GLY A 632 15.30 -4.69 37.12
CA GLY A 632 14.92 -5.65 38.17
C GLY A 632 14.09 -6.81 37.61
N GLY A 633 14.49 -8.05 37.92
CA GLY A 633 13.92 -9.27 37.34
C GLY A 633 12.59 -9.76 37.92
N ALA A 634 11.89 -8.96 38.73
CA ALA A 634 10.71 -9.41 39.47
C ALA A 634 9.49 -9.69 38.57
N SER A 635 8.87 -10.84 38.77
CA SER A 635 7.58 -11.21 38.18
C SER A 635 6.43 -10.45 38.84
N HIS A 636 5.45 -10.01 38.05
CA HIS A 636 4.27 -9.28 38.55
C HIS A 636 2.98 -9.95 38.10
N ILE A 637 1.95 -9.91 38.95
CA ILE A 637 0.62 -10.44 38.64
C ILE A 637 -0.15 -9.41 37.82
N MET A 638 -0.72 -9.84 36.70
CA MET A 638 -1.46 -8.98 35.79
C MET A 638 -2.95 -8.93 36.17
N ASN A 639 -3.49 -7.72 36.30
CA ASN A 639 -4.92 -7.50 36.38
C ASN A 639 -5.55 -7.68 34.98
N LEU A 640 -6.58 -8.52 34.89
CA LEU A 640 -7.28 -8.75 33.62
C LEU A 640 -8.25 -7.61 33.32
N ASN A 641 -8.35 -7.24 32.04
CA ASN A 641 -9.34 -6.27 31.58
C ASN A 641 -10.73 -6.92 31.35
N PRO A 642 -11.81 -6.13 31.23
CA PRO A 642 -13.18 -6.68 31.16
C PRO A 642 -13.43 -7.66 30.00
N THR A 643 -12.77 -7.47 28.86
CA THR A 643 -12.85 -8.43 27.73
C THR A 643 -12.08 -9.72 28.02
N GLN A 644 -10.92 -9.66 28.69
CA GLN A 644 -10.19 -10.87 29.11
C GLN A 644 -11.00 -11.69 30.13
N ASP A 645 -11.65 -11.01 31.08
CA ASP A 645 -12.58 -11.60 32.04
C ASP A 645 -13.80 -12.23 31.36
N PHE A 646 -14.38 -11.53 30.39
CA PHE A 646 -15.47 -12.07 29.57
C PHE A 646 -15.02 -13.35 28.84
N VAL A 647 -13.91 -13.31 28.10
CA VAL A 647 -13.43 -14.44 27.28
C VAL A 647 -13.14 -15.67 28.13
N ARG A 648 -12.43 -15.54 29.26
CA ARG A 648 -12.09 -16.69 30.14
C ARG A 648 -13.31 -17.32 30.85
N THR A 649 -14.45 -16.63 30.84
CA THR A 649 -15.71 -17.05 31.47
C THR A 649 -16.69 -17.59 30.43
N TYR A 650 -16.75 -16.99 29.25
CA TYR A 650 -17.61 -17.41 28.13
C TYR A 650 -17.05 -18.63 27.41
N PHE A 651 -15.75 -18.64 27.06
CA PHE A 651 -15.14 -19.75 26.34
C PHE A 651 -14.49 -20.74 27.31
N THR A 652 -15.22 -21.80 27.64
CA THR A 652 -14.83 -22.86 28.58
C THR A 652 -15.09 -24.25 27.95
N PRO A 653 -14.61 -25.36 28.54
CA PRO A 653 -14.91 -26.72 28.05
C PRO A 653 -16.41 -27.01 27.82
N GLN A 654 -17.27 -26.41 28.64
CA GLN A 654 -18.73 -26.52 28.61
C GLN A 654 -19.35 -25.81 27.40
N SER A 655 -18.59 -25.00 26.66
CA SER A 655 -19.10 -24.24 25.52
C SER A 655 -19.61 -25.16 24.40
N PRO A 656 -20.79 -24.87 23.82
CA PRO A 656 -21.30 -25.57 22.64
C PRO A 656 -20.59 -25.11 21.34
N TYR A 657 -19.67 -24.16 21.44
CA TYR A 657 -18.82 -23.68 20.36
C TYR A 657 -17.45 -24.37 20.43
N LYS A 658 -16.97 -24.96 19.32
CA LYS A 658 -15.65 -25.61 19.30
C LYS A 658 -14.48 -24.64 19.23
N GLY A 659 -14.70 -23.39 18.89
CA GLY A 659 -13.67 -22.39 18.97
C GLY A 659 -14.17 -20.97 18.98
N MET A 660 -13.24 -20.04 19.22
CA MET A 660 -13.48 -18.61 19.18
C MET A 660 -12.30 -17.87 18.56
N LEU A 661 -12.60 -16.89 17.72
CA LEU A 661 -11.65 -15.95 17.14
C LEU A 661 -11.54 -14.69 18.00
N LEU A 662 -10.38 -14.50 18.62
CA LEU A 662 -9.96 -13.25 19.25
C LEU A 662 -9.43 -12.29 18.17
N TRP A 663 -10.36 -11.57 17.53
CA TRP A 663 -10.06 -10.48 16.62
C TRP A 663 -9.78 -9.20 17.41
N GLN A 664 -8.59 -9.10 17.99
CA GLN A 664 -8.24 -7.98 18.85
C GLN A 664 -7.00 -7.23 18.34
N SER A 665 -6.98 -5.91 18.50
CA SER A 665 -5.90 -5.04 18.04
C SER A 665 -4.53 -5.41 18.63
N VAL A 666 -3.46 -4.87 18.03
CA VAL A 666 -2.12 -5.02 18.62
C VAL A 666 -2.09 -4.31 20.00
N GLY A 667 -1.36 -4.87 20.96
CA GLY A 667 -1.28 -4.34 22.33
C GLY A 667 -2.52 -4.58 23.23
N SER A 668 -3.60 -5.21 22.74
CA SER A 668 -4.82 -5.45 23.52
C SER A 668 -4.68 -6.44 24.69
N GLY A 669 -3.59 -7.21 24.72
CA GLY A 669 -3.37 -8.29 25.69
C GLY A 669 -3.90 -9.67 25.25
N LYS A 670 -3.93 -9.98 23.94
CA LYS A 670 -4.33 -11.30 23.38
C LYS A 670 -3.64 -12.48 24.06
N THR A 671 -2.32 -12.45 24.19
CA THR A 671 -1.53 -13.55 24.79
C THR A 671 -1.94 -13.80 26.24
N CYS A 672 -2.05 -12.73 27.04
CA CYS A 672 -2.58 -12.76 28.40
C CYS A 672 -4.01 -13.30 28.46
N CYS A 673 -4.88 -12.91 27.53
CA CYS A 673 -6.26 -13.42 27.40
C CYS A 673 -6.29 -14.95 27.22
N ALA A 674 -5.48 -15.49 26.30
CA ALA A 674 -5.42 -16.91 26.02
C ALA A 674 -4.80 -17.72 27.16
N VAL A 675 -3.74 -17.21 27.81
CA VAL A 675 -3.16 -17.83 29.02
C VAL A 675 -4.19 -17.86 30.16
N ALA A 676 -4.91 -16.75 30.39
CA ALA A 676 -5.96 -16.69 31.42
C ALA A 676 -7.12 -17.67 31.13
N THR A 677 -7.52 -17.80 29.85
CA THR A 677 -8.58 -18.72 29.41
C THR A 677 -8.17 -20.19 29.56
N ALA A 678 -6.95 -20.53 29.16
CA ALA A 678 -6.42 -21.89 29.32
C ALA A 678 -6.37 -22.32 30.80
N THR A 679 -5.97 -21.41 31.68
CA THR A 679 -5.66 -21.71 33.08
C THR A 679 -6.86 -21.54 34.03
N SER A 680 -7.90 -20.80 33.62
CA SER A 680 -9.14 -20.63 34.41
C SER A 680 -9.98 -21.90 34.49
N SER A 681 -10.08 -22.65 33.39
CA SER A 681 -11.05 -23.75 33.25
C SER A 681 -10.51 -24.98 32.52
N PHE A 682 -9.88 -24.82 31.37
CA PHE A 682 -9.39 -25.94 30.55
C PHE A 682 -8.36 -26.80 31.29
N GLU A 683 -7.27 -26.19 31.78
CA GLU A 683 -6.22 -26.88 32.53
C GLU A 683 -6.76 -27.57 33.79
N ARG A 684 -7.66 -26.89 34.52
CA ARG A 684 -8.31 -27.44 35.73
C ARG A 684 -9.19 -28.66 35.43
N GLN A 685 -9.77 -28.74 34.24
CA GLN A 685 -10.58 -29.87 33.77
C GLN A 685 -9.76 -30.94 33.02
N GLY A 686 -8.43 -30.87 33.11
CA GLY A 686 -7.52 -31.85 32.55
C GLY A 686 -7.33 -31.76 31.04
N TYR A 687 -7.63 -30.62 30.41
CA TYR A 687 -7.34 -30.43 28.99
C TYR A 687 -5.83 -30.25 28.77
N THR A 688 -5.30 -30.92 27.75
CA THR A 688 -3.97 -30.66 27.20
C THR A 688 -3.94 -29.26 26.58
N ILE A 689 -2.96 -28.44 26.94
CA ILE A 689 -2.80 -27.07 26.42
C ILE A 689 -1.70 -27.08 25.35
N LEU A 690 -2.06 -26.76 24.11
CA LEU A 690 -1.17 -26.77 22.95
C LEU A 690 -1.11 -25.38 22.30
N TRP A 691 0.04 -24.71 22.40
CA TRP A 691 0.25 -23.41 21.76
C TRP A 691 0.93 -23.56 20.40
N VAL A 692 0.37 -22.95 19.36
CA VAL A 692 0.87 -22.98 17.98
C VAL A 692 1.13 -21.53 17.51
N THR A 693 2.38 -21.21 17.18
CA THR A 693 2.79 -19.85 16.77
C THR A 693 3.96 -19.90 15.77
N ARG A 694 4.53 -18.75 15.40
CA ARG A 694 5.74 -18.65 14.57
C ARG A 694 6.97 -19.12 15.36
N ASN A 695 8.00 -19.65 14.69
CA ASN A 695 9.22 -20.10 15.40
C ASN A 695 9.88 -18.98 16.21
N THR A 696 9.79 -17.74 15.74
CA THR A 696 10.36 -16.55 16.37
C THR A 696 9.59 -16.04 17.59
N LEU A 697 8.37 -16.53 17.84
CA LEU A 697 7.47 -16.05 18.91
C LEU A 697 7.26 -17.06 20.04
N LYS A 698 7.83 -18.26 19.94
CA LYS A 698 7.68 -19.35 20.94
C LYS A 698 8.14 -18.94 22.35
N SER A 699 9.17 -18.11 22.45
CA SER A 699 9.67 -17.55 23.71
C SER A 699 8.66 -16.62 24.39
N ASP A 700 7.89 -15.89 23.59
CA ASP A 700 7.14 -14.71 24.05
C ASP A 700 5.85 -15.12 24.78
N VAL A 701 5.38 -16.35 24.53
CA VAL A 701 4.33 -17.04 25.29
C VAL A 701 4.70 -17.09 26.77
N TYR A 702 5.94 -17.46 27.08
CA TYR A 702 6.42 -17.61 28.46
C TYR A 702 6.50 -16.28 29.23
N LYS A 703 6.61 -15.13 28.55
CA LYS A 703 6.56 -13.82 29.20
C LYS A 703 5.21 -13.61 29.92
N ASN A 704 4.10 -13.96 29.27
CA ASN A 704 2.75 -13.79 29.83
C ASN A 704 2.37 -14.89 30.85
N ILE A 705 3.29 -15.83 31.11
CA ILE A 705 3.15 -16.92 32.08
C ILE A 705 3.99 -16.62 33.33
N PHE A 706 5.24 -16.18 33.16
CA PHE A 706 6.23 -16.07 34.23
C PHE A 706 6.65 -14.64 34.57
N ASP A 707 6.64 -13.70 33.63
CA ASP A 707 7.07 -12.31 33.87
C ASP A 707 5.87 -11.41 34.19
N ASP A 708 4.95 -11.37 33.23
CA ASP A 708 3.71 -10.59 33.24
C ASP A 708 2.58 -11.63 33.50
N VAL A 709 2.44 -12.08 34.75
CA VAL A 709 1.77 -13.34 35.11
C VAL A 709 0.25 -13.24 34.92
N CYS A 710 -0.22 -13.75 33.77
CA CYS A 710 -1.64 -13.96 33.46
C CYS A 710 -2.11 -15.41 33.69
N HIS A 711 -1.20 -16.30 34.12
CA HIS A 711 -1.49 -17.70 34.40
C HIS A 711 -2.20 -17.84 35.75
N ILE A 712 -3.53 -18.00 35.73
CA ILE A 712 -4.39 -17.89 36.93
C ILE A 712 -3.92 -18.77 38.08
N ILE A 713 -3.58 -20.04 37.80
CA ILE A 713 -3.10 -20.99 38.81
C ILE A 713 -1.75 -20.55 39.42
N LEU A 714 -0.87 -19.88 38.66
CA LEU A 714 0.39 -19.36 39.22
C LEU A 714 0.14 -18.09 40.03
N ALA A 715 -0.70 -17.17 39.54
CA ALA A 715 -1.09 -15.97 40.29
C ALA A 715 -1.73 -16.32 41.65
N GLU A 716 -2.65 -17.30 41.69
CA GLU A 716 -3.22 -17.82 42.94
C GLU A 716 -2.16 -18.38 43.89
N ARG A 717 -1.17 -19.14 43.38
CA ARG A 717 -0.07 -19.70 44.19
C ARG A 717 0.91 -18.62 44.66
N MET A 718 1.15 -17.57 43.88
CA MET A 718 1.96 -16.41 44.29
C MET A 718 1.26 -15.66 45.45
N GLN A 719 -0.05 -15.46 45.36
CA GLN A 719 -0.84 -14.75 46.38
C GLN A 719 -1.07 -15.55 47.66
N ARG A 720 -1.38 -16.84 47.55
CA ARG A 720 -1.78 -17.69 48.68
C ARG A 720 -0.62 -18.48 49.27
N ASP A 721 0.26 -19.01 48.43
CA ASP A 721 1.32 -19.95 48.84
C ASP A 721 2.70 -19.27 48.90
N GLY A 722 2.79 -17.95 48.65
CA GLY A 722 4.04 -17.20 48.64
C GLY A 722 5.02 -17.60 47.53
N LEU A 723 4.54 -18.26 46.46
CA LEU A 723 5.39 -18.74 45.37
C LEU A 723 6.16 -17.59 44.71
N THR A 724 7.49 -17.67 44.70
CA THR A 724 8.34 -16.83 43.84
C THR A 724 8.61 -17.54 42.52
N ILE A 725 8.64 -16.78 41.42
CA ILE A 725 8.99 -17.31 40.09
C ILE A 725 10.53 -17.27 39.96
N PRO A 726 11.23 -18.41 39.75
CA PRO A 726 12.68 -18.42 39.62
C PRO A 726 13.14 -17.73 38.33
N ASP A 727 14.38 -17.23 38.28
CA ASP A 727 14.96 -16.71 37.03
C ASP A 727 15.40 -17.80 36.05
N ASP A 728 15.77 -18.99 36.53
CA ASP A 728 16.19 -20.08 35.66
C ASP A 728 15.04 -20.62 34.79
N ALA A 729 15.29 -20.72 33.48
CA ALA A 729 14.30 -21.14 32.50
C ALA A 729 13.85 -22.61 32.66
N SER A 730 14.69 -23.49 33.20
CA SER A 730 14.32 -24.88 33.45
C SER A 730 13.48 -25.04 34.71
N GLN A 731 13.79 -24.29 35.77
CA GLN A 731 12.96 -24.20 36.97
C GLN A 731 11.60 -23.57 36.67
N ARG A 732 11.53 -22.47 35.90
CA ARG A 732 10.25 -21.89 35.41
C ARG A 732 9.36 -22.94 34.75
N LYS A 733 9.91 -23.74 33.82
CA LYS A 733 9.15 -24.82 33.14
C LYS A 733 8.61 -25.89 34.09
N ARG A 734 9.26 -26.18 35.22
CA ARG A 734 8.78 -27.14 36.23
C ARG A 734 7.56 -26.65 37.02
N LEU A 735 7.25 -25.35 36.98
CA LEU A 735 6.05 -24.79 37.63
C LEU A 735 4.76 -25.06 36.85
N LEU A 736 4.86 -25.35 35.54
CA LEU A 736 3.71 -25.68 34.69
C LEU A 736 3.23 -27.10 34.99
N SER A 737 1.92 -27.31 34.95
CA SER A 737 1.37 -28.66 35.10
C SER A 737 1.75 -29.55 33.91
N LYS A 738 1.64 -30.86 34.12
CA LYS A 738 1.82 -31.85 33.06
C LYS A 738 0.90 -31.64 31.84
N ASN A 739 -0.14 -30.81 31.92
CA ASN A 739 -1.10 -30.59 30.84
C ASN A 739 -0.54 -29.67 29.73
N TRP A 740 0.48 -28.86 30.03
CA TRP A 740 1.11 -27.99 29.06
C TRP A 740 2.09 -28.75 28.14
N ILE A 741 1.95 -28.55 26.83
CA ILE A 741 2.96 -28.93 25.83
C ILE A 741 3.73 -27.66 25.44
N GLU A 742 5.04 -27.80 25.20
CA GLU A 742 5.89 -26.67 24.78
C GLU A 742 5.39 -26.05 23.46
N PRO A 743 5.44 -24.71 23.28
CA PRO A 743 4.92 -24.06 22.07
C PRO A 743 5.57 -24.58 20.77
N ILE A 744 4.72 -25.06 19.86
CA ILE A 744 5.15 -25.62 18.57
C ILE A 744 4.92 -24.63 17.41
N SER A 745 5.50 -24.92 16.24
CA SER A 745 5.27 -24.10 15.04
C SER A 745 4.09 -24.64 14.23
N TYR A 746 3.49 -23.82 13.36
CA TYR A 746 2.42 -24.26 12.46
C TYR A 746 2.81 -25.52 11.67
N LYS A 747 4.02 -25.55 11.11
CA LYS A 747 4.54 -26.73 10.41
C LYS A 747 4.75 -27.94 11.32
N THR A 748 5.26 -27.76 12.54
CA THR A 748 5.36 -28.87 13.51
C THR A 748 3.98 -29.42 13.86
N PHE A 749 2.96 -28.56 13.95
CA PHE A 749 1.58 -28.95 14.22
C PHE A 749 0.94 -29.72 13.06
N SER A 750 1.05 -29.24 11.82
CA SER A 750 0.54 -29.98 10.65
C SER A 750 1.29 -31.31 10.42
N ASN A 751 2.58 -31.37 10.77
CA ASN A 751 3.38 -32.59 10.62
C ASN A 751 3.04 -33.69 11.66
N LEU A 752 2.14 -33.45 12.62
CA LEU A 752 1.77 -34.46 13.63
C LEU A 752 1.12 -35.72 13.02
N LEU A 753 0.53 -35.66 11.83
CA LEU A 753 -0.05 -36.82 11.14
C LEU A 753 0.67 -37.22 9.84
N THR A 754 1.89 -36.76 9.58
CA THR A 754 2.63 -37.24 8.40
C THR A 754 2.94 -38.73 8.57
N PRO A 755 2.44 -39.65 7.71
CA PRO A 755 2.62 -41.09 7.91
C PRO A 755 4.10 -41.48 7.96
N GLY A 756 4.48 -42.25 8.98
CA GLY A 756 5.89 -42.63 9.25
C GLY A 756 6.74 -41.56 9.95
N GLY A 757 6.22 -40.35 10.17
CA GLY A 757 6.92 -39.28 10.87
C GLY A 757 6.82 -39.38 12.39
N HIS A 758 7.64 -40.22 13.03
CA HIS A 758 7.77 -40.21 14.50
C HIS A 758 8.24 -38.83 15.00
N ASN A 759 7.51 -38.28 15.97
CA ASN A 759 7.75 -36.95 16.52
C ASN A 759 7.34 -36.94 17.99
N VAL A 760 8.26 -36.51 18.86
CA VAL A 760 8.08 -36.44 20.33
C VAL A 760 6.79 -35.73 20.76
N TYR A 761 6.30 -34.74 19.99
CA TYR A 761 5.02 -34.08 20.28
C TYR A 761 3.80 -34.98 20.03
N LEU A 762 3.84 -35.82 18.99
CA LEU A 762 2.80 -36.82 18.71
C LEU A 762 2.78 -37.89 19.80
N ASP A 763 3.96 -38.39 20.20
CA ASP A 763 4.06 -39.41 21.27
C ASP A 763 3.50 -38.88 22.60
N LYS A 764 3.80 -37.61 22.94
CA LYS A 764 3.23 -36.91 24.10
C LYS A 764 1.70 -36.76 24.00
N LEU A 765 1.15 -36.47 22.82
CA LEU A 765 -0.30 -36.35 22.61
C LEU A 765 -0.98 -37.73 22.71
N ILE A 766 -0.43 -38.76 22.07
CA ILE A 766 -0.93 -40.14 22.13
C ILE A 766 -0.96 -40.64 23.58
N ALA A 767 0.12 -40.42 24.34
CA ALA A 767 0.22 -40.84 25.74
C ALA A 767 -0.77 -40.13 26.69
N LYS A 768 -1.32 -38.97 26.28
CA LYS A 768 -2.28 -38.18 27.06
C LYS A 768 -3.73 -38.41 26.66
N ASN A 769 -3.98 -38.38 25.35
CA ASN A 769 -5.30 -38.22 24.76
C ASN A 769 -5.80 -39.56 24.17
N GLY A 770 -4.89 -40.48 23.85
CA GLY A 770 -5.15 -41.75 23.19
C GLY A 770 -4.77 -41.76 21.70
N LYS A 771 -4.78 -42.93 21.07
CA LYS A 771 -4.48 -43.11 19.64
C LYS A 771 -5.65 -42.78 18.71
N THR A 772 -6.90 -42.94 19.19
CA THR A 772 -8.13 -42.77 18.39
C THR A 772 -8.39 -41.30 18.01
N ASP A 773 -8.14 -40.40 18.96
CA ASP A 773 -8.15 -38.96 18.74
C ASP A 773 -7.01 -38.33 19.55
N VAL A 774 -5.91 -38.02 18.87
CA VAL A 774 -4.73 -37.40 19.46
C VAL A 774 -4.99 -35.96 19.94
N LEU A 775 -6.12 -35.35 19.58
CA LEU A 775 -6.53 -34.02 20.03
C LEU A 775 -7.68 -34.06 21.06
N ARG A 776 -8.10 -35.26 21.51
CA ARG A 776 -9.11 -35.39 22.56
C ARG A 776 -8.71 -34.57 23.79
N LYS A 777 -9.66 -33.82 24.35
CA LYS A 777 -9.47 -32.86 25.44
C LYS A 777 -8.26 -31.96 25.24
N THR A 778 -8.06 -31.40 24.03
CA THR A 778 -6.97 -30.46 23.76
C THR A 778 -7.51 -29.05 23.48
N LEU A 779 -7.03 -28.05 24.22
CA LEU A 779 -7.16 -26.65 23.85
C LEU A 779 -5.97 -26.26 22.97
N ILE A 780 -6.26 -25.88 21.74
CA ILE A 780 -5.29 -25.48 20.73
C ILE A 780 -5.37 -23.96 20.58
N ILE A 781 -4.32 -23.27 21.00
CA ILE A 781 -4.21 -21.81 20.91
C ILE A 781 -3.39 -21.49 19.67
N ILE A 782 -4.01 -20.87 18.67
CA ILE A 782 -3.36 -20.48 17.41
C ILE A 782 -3.11 -18.99 17.44
N ASP A 783 -1.86 -18.62 17.63
CA ASP A 783 -1.39 -17.24 17.61
C ASP A 783 -1.00 -16.79 16.18
N GLU A 784 -1.07 -15.48 15.91
CA GLU A 784 -0.95 -14.86 14.58
C GLU A 784 -1.64 -15.63 13.43
N ALA A 785 -2.87 -16.09 13.67
CA ALA A 785 -3.55 -17.07 12.83
C ALA A 785 -3.76 -16.66 11.36
N HIS A 786 -3.69 -15.36 11.05
CA HIS A 786 -3.74 -14.86 9.68
C HIS A 786 -2.62 -15.43 8.78
N LYS A 787 -1.53 -15.91 9.38
CA LYS A 787 -0.43 -16.60 8.69
C LYS A 787 -0.80 -17.97 8.12
N LEU A 788 -1.87 -18.60 8.59
CA LEU A 788 -2.29 -19.92 8.08
C LEU A 788 -2.71 -19.86 6.60
N TYR A 789 -3.47 -18.83 6.23
CA TYR A 789 -4.00 -18.68 4.86
C TYR A 789 -3.40 -17.48 4.09
N GLY A 790 -2.77 -16.50 4.77
CA GLY A 790 -2.19 -15.29 4.15
C GLY A 790 -0.98 -15.51 3.24
N GLY A 791 -0.49 -16.74 3.07
CA GLY A 791 0.44 -17.12 2.00
C GLY A 791 1.88 -16.56 2.08
N ASP A 792 2.19 -15.70 3.04
CA ASP A 792 3.48 -15.00 3.19
C ASP A 792 4.50 -15.72 4.09
N LEU A 793 4.12 -16.84 4.70
CA LEU A 793 5.03 -17.73 5.43
C LEU A 793 6.10 -18.32 4.49
N LYS A 794 7.35 -18.35 4.99
CA LYS A 794 8.44 -19.10 4.35
C LYS A 794 8.07 -20.58 4.22
N ALA A 795 8.53 -21.26 3.17
CA ALA A 795 8.28 -22.71 2.97
C ALA A 795 8.76 -23.61 4.14
N ALA A 796 9.70 -23.12 4.95
CA ALA A 796 10.14 -23.78 6.19
C ALA A 796 9.15 -23.65 7.36
N GLU A 797 8.23 -22.67 7.34
CA GLU A 797 7.24 -22.40 8.40
C GLU A 797 5.80 -22.70 7.97
N ARG A 798 5.53 -22.75 6.65
CA ARG A 798 4.21 -22.99 6.07
C ARG A 798 3.63 -24.35 6.52
N PRO A 799 2.42 -24.38 7.12
CA PRO A 799 1.74 -25.62 7.47
C PRO A 799 1.09 -26.30 6.25
N ASP A 800 0.77 -27.57 6.42
CA ASP A 800 -0.25 -28.26 5.61
C ASP A 800 -1.63 -28.05 6.26
N MET A 801 -2.51 -27.34 5.55
CA MET A 801 -3.85 -27.02 6.06
C MET A 801 -4.85 -28.16 5.87
N GLU A 802 -4.70 -28.99 4.84
CA GLU A 802 -5.59 -30.15 4.62
C GLU A 802 -5.40 -31.19 5.73
N VAL A 803 -4.17 -31.35 6.22
CA VAL A 803 -3.88 -32.21 7.38
C VAL A 803 -4.43 -31.59 8.67
N MET A 804 -4.34 -30.26 8.84
CA MET A 804 -4.87 -29.57 10.02
C MET A 804 -6.40 -29.64 10.12
N GLU A 805 -7.09 -29.41 9.01
CA GLU A 805 -8.55 -29.47 8.91
C GLU A 805 -9.06 -30.90 9.18
N ARG A 806 -8.37 -31.91 8.63
CA ARG A 806 -8.67 -33.33 8.87
C ARG A 806 -8.44 -33.77 10.32
N LEU A 807 -7.38 -33.26 10.96
CA LEU A 807 -7.09 -33.47 12.39
C LEU A 807 -8.25 -32.99 13.27
N LEU A 808 -8.69 -31.75 13.02
CA LEU A 808 -9.77 -31.11 13.78
C LEU A 808 -11.09 -31.82 13.56
N GLN A 809 -11.44 -32.13 12.30
CA GLN A 809 -12.66 -32.86 11.97
C GLN A 809 -12.69 -34.24 12.66
N ASN A 810 -11.62 -35.03 12.60
CA ASN A 810 -11.56 -36.32 13.30
C ASN A 810 -11.81 -36.16 14.81
N SER A 811 -11.29 -35.10 15.44
CA SER A 811 -11.57 -34.85 16.86
C SER A 811 -13.04 -34.50 17.11
N TYR A 812 -13.66 -33.69 16.25
CA TYR A 812 -15.08 -33.37 16.33
C TYR A 812 -15.95 -34.64 16.20
N ASP A 813 -15.72 -35.42 15.15
CA ASP A 813 -16.45 -36.65 14.83
C ASP A 813 -16.31 -37.75 15.90
N LYS A 814 -15.12 -37.87 16.53
CA LYS A 814 -14.81 -38.99 17.45
C LYS A 814 -14.99 -38.67 18.93
N SER A 815 -14.76 -37.42 19.35
CA SER A 815 -14.71 -37.06 20.78
C SER A 815 -15.89 -36.20 21.25
N GLY A 816 -16.75 -35.71 20.37
CA GLY A 816 -18.00 -35.03 20.75
C GLY A 816 -17.76 -33.90 21.76
N LYS A 817 -18.32 -33.98 22.97
CA LYS A 817 -18.08 -32.96 24.03
C LYS A 817 -16.60 -32.79 24.38
N ASP A 818 -15.85 -33.89 24.42
CA ASP A 818 -14.42 -33.96 24.70
C ASP A 818 -13.53 -33.63 23.49
N SER A 819 -14.09 -33.21 22.35
CA SER A 819 -13.29 -32.86 21.17
C SER A 819 -12.37 -31.65 21.38
N ALA A 820 -11.41 -31.50 20.48
CA ALA A 820 -10.51 -30.35 20.41
C ALA A 820 -11.28 -29.02 20.53
N ARG A 821 -10.65 -28.03 21.14
CA ARG A 821 -11.15 -26.65 21.22
C ARG A 821 -10.11 -25.69 20.66
N LEU A 822 -10.55 -24.70 19.88
CA LEU A 822 -9.69 -23.73 19.21
C LEU A 822 -9.82 -22.33 19.82
N LEU A 823 -8.70 -21.72 20.19
CA LEU A 823 -8.65 -20.28 20.48
C LEU A 823 -7.73 -19.62 19.46
N ILE A 824 -8.35 -18.98 18.46
CA ILE A 824 -7.66 -18.41 17.30
C ILE A 824 -7.43 -16.92 17.57
N MET A 825 -6.21 -16.42 17.38
CA MET A 825 -5.84 -15.05 17.74
C MET A 825 -5.18 -14.29 16.58
N THR A 826 -5.63 -13.06 16.34
CA THR A 826 -5.06 -12.18 15.30
C THR A 826 -5.57 -10.74 15.45
N ALA A 827 -4.81 -9.75 14.99
CA ALA A 827 -5.29 -8.37 14.80
C ALA A 827 -5.95 -8.15 13.43
N THR A 828 -5.55 -8.93 12.43
CA THR A 828 -5.94 -8.80 11.03
C THR A 828 -6.27 -10.20 10.50
N PRO A 829 -7.51 -10.72 10.64
CA PRO A 829 -7.85 -12.12 10.32
C PRO A 829 -7.78 -12.48 8.84
N PHE A 830 -7.57 -11.50 7.98
CA PHE A 830 -7.28 -11.65 6.56
C PHE A 830 -6.16 -10.68 6.17
N THR A 831 -5.29 -11.12 5.27
CA THR A 831 -4.20 -10.33 4.70
C THR A 831 -4.47 -10.03 3.23
N ASN A 832 -4.60 -11.05 2.38
CA ASN A 832 -4.76 -10.88 0.93
C ASN A 832 -6.22 -10.97 0.49
N SER A 833 -7.02 -11.83 1.14
CA SER A 833 -8.42 -12.06 0.81
C SER A 833 -9.30 -12.10 2.05
N PRO A 834 -10.41 -11.34 2.10
CA PRO A 834 -11.49 -11.47 3.08
C PRO A 834 -11.91 -12.91 3.40
N MET A 835 -11.84 -13.83 2.42
CA MET A 835 -12.22 -15.23 2.60
C MET A 835 -11.37 -15.96 3.66
N GLU A 836 -10.15 -15.47 3.95
CA GLU A 836 -9.30 -16.00 5.02
C GLU A 836 -9.98 -15.95 6.39
N LEU A 837 -10.84 -14.95 6.67
CA LEU A 837 -11.67 -14.89 7.88
C LEU A 837 -12.58 -16.12 7.99
N PHE A 838 -13.27 -16.45 6.90
CA PHE A 838 -14.25 -17.53 6.89
C PHE A 838 -13.57 -18.89 6.96
N LYS A 839 -12.41 -19.06 6.31
CA LYS A 839 -11.56 -20.26 6.50
C LYS A 839 -11.17 -20.45 7.97
N LEU A 840 -10.67 -19.41 8.65
CA LEU A 840 -10.33 -19.47 10.08
C LEU A 840 -11.53 -19.82 10.97
N ILE A 841 -12.71 -19.22 10.72
CA ILE A 841 -13.94 -19.52 11.47
C ILE A 841 -14.45 -20.94 11.18
N ASN A 842 -14.31 -21.44 9.95
CA ASN A 842 -14.73 -22.78 9.56
C ASN A 842 -13.94 -23.88 10.29
N LEU A 843 -12.69 -23.63 10.71
CA LEU A 843 -11.95 -24.55 11.59
C LEU A 843 -12.70 -24.82 12.91
N CYS A 844 -13.53 -23.89 13.38
CA CYS A 844 -14.30 -23.99 14.62
C CYS A 844 -15.69 -24.65 14.43
N LYS A 845 -16.03 -25.10 13.22
CA LYS A 845 -17.38 -25.60 12.86
C LYS A 845 -17.37 -27.09 12.55
N GLU A 846 -18.13 -27.82 13.37
CA GLU A 846 -18.30 -29.27 13.32
C GLU A 846 -18.96 -29.70 12.01
N GLU A 847 -20.12 -29.10 11.70
CA GLU A 847 -20.96 -29.50 10.57
C GLU A 847 -20.66 -28.68 9.30
N PRO A 848 -20.54 -29.31 8.11
CA PRO A 848 -20.35 -28.60 6.85
C PRO A 848 -21.45 -27.56 6.55
N SER A 849 -22.71 -27.84 6.91
CA SER A 849 -23.85 -26.93 6.69
C SER A 849 -23.74 -25.60 7.46
N GLU A 850 -23.01 -25.59 8.58
CA GLU A 850 -22.79 -24.40 9.39
C GLU A 850 -21.70 -23.49 8.82
N ARG A 851 -20.83 -24.02 7.96
CA ARG A 851 -19.70 -23.29 7.36
C ARG A 851 -20.17 -22.14 6.49
N ILE A 852 -19.31 -21.13 6.38
CA ILE A 852 -19.48 -20.03 5.44
C ILE A 852 -18.62 -20.39 4.22
N THR A 853 -19.16 -20.29 3.01
CA THR A 853 -18.36 -20.55 1.81
C THR A 853 -17.13 -19.63 1.75
N ASP A 854 -16.02 -20.22 1.33
CA ASP A 854 -14.75 -19.54 1.07
C ASP A 854 -14.44 -19.43 -0.44
N ASP A 855 -15.37 -19.85 -1.31
CA ASP A 855 -15.39 -19.49 -2.72
C ASP A 855 -16.03 -18.10 -2.91
N ILE A 856 -15.35 -17.24 -3.67
CA ILE A 856 -15.79 -15.86 -3.86
C ILE A 856 -17.03 -15.74 -4.77
N GLY A 857 -17.24 -16.68 -5.70
CA GLY A 857 -18.41 -16.69 -6.58
C GLY A 857 -19.68 -17.05 -5.81
N GLU A 858 -19.62 -18.14 -5.03
CA GLU A 858 -20.70 -18.54 -4.13
C GLU A 858 -20.95 -17.49 -3.04
N PHE A 859 -19.89 -16.89 -2.49
CA PHE A 859 -20.02 -15.82 -1.49
C PHE A 859 -20.77 -14.61 -2.06
N LYS A 860 -20.39 -14.13 -3.25
CA LYS A 860 -21.09 -13.03 -3.95
C LYS A 860 -22.58 -13.36 -4.12
N GLN A 861 -22.88 -14.54 -4.68
CA GLN A 861 -24.26 -14.97 -4.93
C GLN A 861 -25.11 -15.11 -3.65
N THR A 862 -24.50 -15.44 -2.51
CA THR A 862 -25.23 -15.76 -1.26
C THR A 862 -25.39 -14.56 -0.32
N TYR A 863 -24.41 -13.65 -0.30
CA TYR A 863 -24.29 -12.60 0.71
C TYR A 863 -24.18 -11.17 0.15
N MET A 864 -24.02 -11.00 -1.16
CA MET A 864 -23.77 -9.69 -1.79
C MET A 864 -24.87 -9.31 -2.78
N ASP A 865 -24.95 -8.03 -3.11
CA ASP A 865 -25.82 -7.45 -4.14
C ASP A 865 -25.07 -7.20 -5.47
N ALA A 866 -25.76 -6.61 -6.44
CA ALA A 866 -25.22 -6.30 -7.77
C ALA A 866 -24.03 -5.31 -7.73
N ASP A 867 -24.02 -4.40 -6.76
CA ASP A 867 -22.95 -3.41 -6.56
C ASP A 867 -21.71 -4.01 -5.87
N ASN A 868 -21.73 -5.31 -5.57
CA ASN A 868 -20.74 -6.03 -4.78
C ASN A 868 -20.62 -5.48 -3.34
N MET A 869 -21.76 -5.08 -2.75
CA MET A 869 -21.90 -4.75 -1.34
C MET A 869 -22.60 -5.89 -0.58
N ILE A 870 -22.36 -6.03 0.73
CA ILE A 870 -23.06 -7.03 1.55
C ILE A 870 -24.52 -6.59 1.69
N SER A 871 -25.42 -7.39 1.11
CA SER A 871 -26.86 -7.11 1.15
C SER A 871 -27.42 -7.25 2.57
N GLU A 872 -28.58 -6.65 2.85
CA GLU A 872 -29.21 -6.77 4.18
C GLU A 872 -29.44 -8.24 4.57
N ALA A 873 -30.01 -9.04 3.66
CA ALA A 873 -30.21 -10.47 3.86
C ALA A 873 -28.88 -11.23 4.04
N GLY A 874 -27.84 -10.86 3.29
CA GLY A 874 -26.48 -11.39 3.47
C GLY A 874 -25.91 -11.07 4.85
N SER A 875 -26.08 -9.83 5.32
CA SER A 875 -25.60 -9.39 6.64
C SER A 875 -26.25 -10.15 7.78
N LYS A 876 -27.57 -10.44 7.70
CA LYS A 876 -28.31 -11.24 8.69
C LYS A 876 -27.83 -12.70 8.69
N LYS A 877 -27.69 -13.33 7.51
CA LYS A 877 -27.14 -14.70 7.38
C LYS A 877 -25.71 -14.81 7.93
N LEU A 878 -24.86 -13.81 7.70
CA LEU A 878 -23.51 -13.76 8.27
C LEU A 878 -23.55 -13.58 9.79
N ALA A 879 -24.38 -12.69 10.31
CA ALA A 879 -24.54 -12.47 11.75
C ALA A 879 -24.90 -13.77 12.49
N ASP A 880 -25.83 -14.55 11.94
CA ASP A 880 -26.21 -15.85 12.51
C ASP A 880 -25.08 -16.90 12.39
N LYS A 881 -24.45 -17.03 11.21
CA LYS A 881 -23.33 -17.98 11.02
C LYS A 881 -22.08 -17.64 11.85
N LEU A 882 -21.89 -16.37 12.22
CA LEU A 882 -20.78 -15.89 13.06
C LEU A 882 -21.12 -15.78 14.56
N SER A 883 -22.41 -15.92 14.93
CA SER A 883 -22.90 -15.78 16.30
C SER A 883 -22.14 -16.66 17.29
N GLY A 884 -21.53 -16.04 18.30
CA GLY A 884 -20.77 -16.71 19.36
C GLY A 884 -19.32 -17.08 19.01
N TYR A 885 -18.88 -16.90 17.75
CA TYR A 885 -17.53 -17.28 17.29
C TYR A 885 -16.51 -16.13 17.26
N ILE A 886 -16.94 -14.86 17.23
CA ILE A 886 -16.04 -13.69 17.18
C ILE A 886 -16.07 -12.93 18.50
N ASN A 887 -14.89 -12.70 19.06
CA ASN A 887 -14.63 -11.68 20.08
C ASN A 887 -13.78 -10.55 19.44
N TYR A 888 -14.31 -9.33 19.42
CA TYR A 888 -13.65 -8.16 18.84
C TYR A 888 -13.27 -7.15 19.92
N LEU A 889 -12.00 -6.71 19.93
CA LEU A 889 -11.53 -5.64 20.80
C LEU A 889 -10.53 -4.75 20.06
N ASN A 890 -10.90 -3.51 19.77
CA ASN A 890 -9.97 -2.51 19.25
C ASN A 890 -9.63 -1.47 20.32
N ARG A 891 -8.34 -1.40 20.70
CA ARG A 891 -7.78 -0.40 21.62
C ARG A 891 -6.85 0.63 20.94
N GLU A 892 -6.70 0.60 19.61
CA GLU A 892 -5.88 1.57 18.85
C GLU A 892 -6.39 3.02 19.07
N LYS A 893 -7.71 3.17 19.30
CA LYS A 893 -8.38 4.45 19.58
C LYS A 893 -8.49 4.78 21.08
N ASP A 894 -7.71 4.13 21.93
CA ASP A 894 -7.64 4.44 23.36
C ASP A 894 -6.48 5.42 23.63
N PRO A 895 -6.74 6.74 23.66
CA PRO A 895 -5.70 7.76 23.81
C PRO A 895 -4.99 7.72 25.16
N THR A 896 -5.50 6.95 26.13
CA THR A 896 -4.92 6.87 27.49
C THR A 896 -3.66 6.02 27.56
N GLN A 897 -3.52 5.06 26.64
CA GLN A 897 -2.42 4.10 26.58
C GLN A 897 -1.83 3.91 25.18
N PHE A 898 -2.46 4.43 24.12
CA PHE A 898 -1.98 4.29 22.75
C PHE A 898 -1.86 5.66 22.06
N ALA A 899 -0.81 5.83 21.27
CA ALA A 899 -0.73 6.98 20.38
C ALA A 899 -1.80 6.93 19.30
N GLN A 900 -2.32 8.10 18.93
CA GLN A 900 -3.45 8.30 18.02
C GLN A 900 -2.92 8.69 16.63
N PRO A 901 -3.05 7.80 15.61
CA PRO A 901 -2.55 8.09 14.27
C PRO A 901 -3.33 9.21 13.58
N VAL A 902 -2.60 10.20 13.08
CA VAL A 902 -3.09 11.26 12.18
C VAL A 902 -2.57 10.95 10.78
N MET A 903 -3.45 10.45 9.91
CA MET A 903 -3.10 10.10 8.52
C MET A 903 -2.99 11.35 7.65
N ILE A 904 -1.87 11.52 6.97
CA ILE A 904 -1.58 12.67 6.09
C ILE A 904 -1.16 12.12 4.72
N GLU A 905 -1.94 12.40 3.69
CA GLU A 905 -1.63 12.01 2.31
C GLU A 905 -0.65 13.00 1.69
N VAL A 906 0.46 12.48 1.14
CA VAL A 906 1.56 13.28 0.57
C VAL A 906 1.71 12.94 -0.91
N PRO A 907 1.10 13.72 -1.82
CA PRO A 907 1.37 13.57 -3.25
C PRO A 907 2.78 14.07 -3.59
N ALA A 908 3.44 13.38 -4.50
CA ALA A 908 4.58 13.89 -5.25
C ALA A 908 4.26 13.76 -6.75
N MET A 909 4.46 14.81 -7.53
CA MET A 909 4.22 14.77 -8.97
C MET A 909 5.19 13.78 -9.64
N MET A 910 4.70 12.93 -10.55
CA MET A 910 5.58 12.09 -11.36
C MET A 910 6.58 12.95 -12.14
N SER A 911 7.84 12.54 -12.14
CA SER A 911 8.84 13.16 -13.02
C SER A 911 8.61 12.71 -14.47
N HIS A 912 8.29 13.69 -15.32
CA HIS A 912 7.80 13.49 -16.68
C HIS A 912 8.38 14.53 -17.64
N LEU A 913 8.27 14.28 -18.94
CA LEU A 913 8.63 15.20 -20.01
C LEU A 913 7.56 16.28 -20.15
N THR A 914 7.94 17.56 -20.04
CA THR A 914 7.01 18.69 -20.16
C THR A 914 6.83 19.21 -21.59
N ASP A 915 7.70 18.80 -22.54
CA ASP A 915 7.69 19.23 -23.95
C ASP A 915 7.05 18.12 -24.81
N PRO A 916 5.83 18.31 -25.35
CA PRO A 916 5.13 17.28 -26.12
C PRO A 916 5.86 16.87 -27.40
N ALA A 917 6.59 17.78 -28.06
CA ALA A 917 7.32 17.47 -29.29
C ALA A 917 8.51 16.55 -28.99
N VAL A 918 9.22 16.83 -27.88
CA VAL A 918 10.28 15.95 -27.38
C VAL A 918 9.72 14.60 -26.91
N ARG A 919 8.57 14.59 -26.22
CA ARG A 919 7.88 13.35 -25.81
C ARG A 919 7.54 12.48 -27.02
N GLN A 920 6.96 13.05 -28.07
CA GLN A 920 6.70 12.34 -29.31
C GLN A 920 7.98 11.78 -29.93
N GLU A 921 9.05 12.56 -30.11
CA GLU A 921 10.29 12.07 -30.75
C GLU A 921 11.02 10.99 -29.92
N ILE A 922 10.89 10.98 -28.58
CA ILE A 922 11.47 9.94 -27.71
C ILE A 922 10.75 8.59 -27.84
N PHE A 923 9.44 8.60 -28.09
CA PHE A 923 8.60 7.39 -28.10
C PHE A 923 8.06 6.99 -29.47
N LYS A 924 8.15 7.85 -30.51
CA LYS A 924 7.81 7.51 -31.89
C LYS A 924 8.70 6.39 -32.40
N ARG A 925 8.06 5.34 -32.96
CA ARG A 925 8.73 4.48 -33.94
C ARG A 925 8.99 5.34 -35.18
N SER A 926 10.19 5.27 -35.72
CA SER A 926 10.60 6.08 -36.87
C SER A 926 9.63 5.94 -38.04
N ASP A 927 9.23 7.05 -38.65
CA ASP A 927 9.33 7.29 -40.11
C ASP A 927 8.68 8.61 -40.57
N ALA A 928 7.65 9.12 -39.86
CA ALA A 928 6.90 10.32 -40.26
C ALA A 928 7.78 11.55 -40.56
N SER A 929 8.69 11.96 -39.65
CA SER A 929 9.52 13.17 -39.82
C SER A 929 10.56 13.09 -40.94
N LYS A 930 10.77 11.92 -41.56
CA LYS A 930 11.55 11.77 -42.79
C LYS A 930 10.71 11.98 -44.05
N ALA A 931 9.43 11.62 -44.02
CA ALA A 931 8.53 11.72 -45.16
C ALA A 931 8.25 13.19 -45.52
N ASP A 932 7.88 14.03 -44.54
CA ASP A 932 7.58 15.46 -44.78
C ASP A 932 8.77 16.21 -45.39
N VAL A 933 9.99 15.92 -44.90
CA VAL A 933 11.24 16.53 -45.39
C VAL A 933 11.68 15.92 -46.73
N ALA A 934 11.16 14.76 -47.13
CA ALA A 934 11.34 14.21 -48.46
C ALA A 934 10.37 14.85 -49.46
N GLN A 935 9.09 15.00 -49.09
CA GLN A 935 8.08 15.65 -49.92
C GLN A 935 8.45 17.11 -50.22
N GLN A 936 8.76 17.92 -49.19
CA GLN A 936 9.18 19.31 -49.37
C GLN A 936 10.41 19.49 -50.28
N LYS A 937 11.28 18.46 -50.39
CA LYS A 937 12.41 18.47 -51.34
C LYS A 937 12.00 18.09 -52.75
N ALA A 938 10.96 17.28 -52.94
CA ALA A 938 10.39 16.96 -54.24
C ALA A 938 9.72 18.21 -54.81
N ASP A 939 8.85 18.86 -54.05
CA ASP A 939 8.12 20.07 -54.45
C ASP A 939 9.08 21.20 -54.88
N VAL A 940 10.12 21.46 -54.08
CA VAL A 940 11.16 22.46 -54.42
C VAL A 940 12.03 22.05 -55.62
N LYS A 941 12.13 20.76 -55.93
CA LYS A 941 12.85 20.26 -57.12
C LYS A 941 12.00 20.44 -58.38
N GLU A 942 10.71 20.15 -58.31
CA GLU A 942 9.72 20.37 -59.38
C GLU A 942 9.67 21.84 -59.78
N GLN A 943 9.45 22.75 -58.81
CA GLN A 943 9.53 24.20 -59.01
C GLN A 943 10.85 24.67 -59.65
N MET A 944 11.97 23.97 -59.37
CA MET A 944 13.26 24.29 -59.98
C MET A 944 13.43 23.79 -61.42
N GLU A 945 12.67 22.80 -61.87
CA GLU A 945 12.57 22.43 -63.29
C GLU A 945 11.62 23.38 -64.02
N ASP A 946 10.48 23.75 -63.43
CA ASP A 946 9.54 24.73 -64.02
C ASP A 946 10.22 26.08 -64.29
N ILE A 947 11.04 26.56 -63.33
CA ILE A 947 11.87 27.77 -63.50
C ILE A 947 12.88 27.61 -64.66
N LYS A 948 13.38 26.42 -64.97
CA LYS A 948 14.26 26.21 -66.13
C LYS A 948 13.46 26.25 -67.43
N GLU A 949 12.31 25.59 -67.48
CA GLU A 949 11.49 25.53 -68.69
C GLU A 949 10.89 26.91 -69.01
N LEU A 950 10.43 27.67 -68.02
CA LEU A 950 10.01 29.07 -68.22
C LEU A 950 11.18 29.98 -68.64
N LYS A 951 12.40 29.78 -68.14
CA LYS A 951 13.60 30.49 -68.63
C LYS A 951 13.95 30.14 -70.07
N LYS A 952 13.70 28.90 -70.50
CA LYS A 952 13.87 28.46 -71.89
C LYS A 952 12.79 29.06 -72.79
N ARG A 953 11.52 28.96 -72.40
CA ARG A 953 10.37 29.59 -73.08
C ARG A 953 10.56 31.10 -73.23
N LEU A 954 11.00 31.80 -72.18
CA LEU A 954 11.32 33.25 -72.24
C LEU A 954 12.42 33.57 -73.27
N LYS A 955 13.47 32.75 -73.36
CA LYS A 955 14.54 32.92 -74.37
C LYS A 955 14.03 32.66 -75.78
N GLU A 956 13.18 31.66 -75.96
CA GLU A 956 12.55 31.33 -77.25
C GLU A 956 11.58 32.43 -77.69
N THR A 957 10.70 32.92 -76.82
CA THR A 957 9.82 34.07 -77.08
C THR A 957 10.62 35.33 -77.43
N MET A 958 11.68 35.66 -76.69
CA MET A 958 12.55 36.79 -77.03
C MET A 958 13.33 36.61 -78.34
N LYS A 959 13.70 35.37 -78.70
CA LYS A 959 14.34 35.08 -79.99
C LYS A 959 13.33 35.26 -81.14
N ASN A 960 12.12 34.74 -80.98
CA ASN A 960 11.05 34.84 -81.96
C ASN A 960 10.58 36.29 -82.15
N SER A 961 10.44 37.06 -81.07
CA SER A 961 10.17 38.51 -81.12
C SER A 961 11.25 39.27 -81.90
N LYS A 962 12.53 38.95 -81.72
CA LYS A 962 13.62 39.56 -82.51
C LYS A 962 13.58 39.18 -84.00
N THR A 963 13.19 37.95 -84.34
CA THR A 963 13.00 37.52 -85.73
C THR A 963 11.80 38.24 -86.36
N SER A 964 10.64 38.24 -85.69
CA SER A 964 9.44 38.97 -86.11
C SER A 964 9.72 40.46 -86.34
N LEU A 965 10.40 41.13 -85.39
CA LEU A 965 10.81 42.52 -85.51
C LEU A 965 11.71 42.76 -86.74
N LYS A 966 12.59 41.82 -87.06
CA LYS A 966 13.45 41.89 -88.24
C LYS A 966 12.62 41.74 -89.53
N ASP A 967 11.73 40.77 -89.60
CA ASP A 967 10.89 40.52 -90.77
C ASP A 967 9.92 41.69 -91.02
N LYS A 968 9.34 42.27 -89.96
CA LYS A 968 8.52 43.49 -90.03
C LYS A 968 9.33 44.71 -90.49
N LYS A 969 10.55 44.92 -89.97
CA LYS A 969 11.46 45.99 -90.44
C LYS A 969 11.96 45.78 -91.87
N ASP A 970 12.09 44.53 -92.31
CA ASP A 970 12.51 44.20 -93.66
C ASP A 970 11.43 44.53 -94.70
N LYS A 971 10.14 44.44 -94.34
CA LYS A 971 9.02 44.96 -95.17
C LYS A 971 9.12 46.48 -95.39
N CYS A 972 9.60 47.25 -94.41
CA CYS A 972 9.82 48.70 -94.55
C CYS A 972 11.03 49.07 -95.45
N LYS A 973 11.88 48.11 -95.86
CA LYS A 973 13.09 48.41 -96.67
C LYS A 973 12.78 48.92 -98.08
N THR A 974 11.63 48.56 -98.66
CA THR A 974 11.20 48.91 -100.02
C THR A 974 10.72 50.36 -100.16
N ILE A 975 10.40 51.03 -99.04
CA ILE A 975 9.98 52.44 -99.01
C ILE A 975 11.18 53.34 -99.38
N LYS A 976 10.98 54.20 -100.39
CA LYS A 976 12.00 55.15 -100.91
C LYS A 976 12.02 56.48 -100.15
N ASN A 977 10.87 56.95 -99.63
CA ASN A 977 10.78 58.18 -98.85
C ASN A 977 11.38 57.98 -97.45
N LYS A 978 12.32 58.85 -97.06
CA LYS A 978 13.08 58.75 -95.80
C LYS A 978 12.22 58.96 -94.55
N GLN A 979 11.22 59.84 -94.59
CA GLN A 979 10.33 60.08 -93.45
C GLN A 979 9.31 58.95 -93.28
N GLU A 980 8.67 58.50 -94.36
CA GLU A 980 7.73 57.37 -94.33
C GLU A 980 8.42 56.07 -93.92
N LYS A 981 9.66 55.84 -94.36
CA LYS A 981 10.46 54.68 -93.94
C LYS A 981 10.80 54.71 -92.45
N ALA A 982 11.14 55.87 -91.92
CA ALA A 982 11.37 56.04 -90.48
C ALA A 982 10.08 55.76 -89.69
N LYS A 983 8.94 56.27 -90.14
CA LYS A 983 7.63 56.00 -89.55
C LYS A 983 7.27 54.51 -89.59
N CYS A 984 7.38 53.85 -90.75
CA CYS A 984 7.13 52.41 -90.89
C CYS A 984 7.99 51.57 -89.93
N ILE A 985 9.28 51.90 -89.77
CA ILE A 985 10.17 51.20 -88.84
C ILE A 985 9.76 51.42 -87.37
N LEU A 986 9.21 52.59 -87.05
CA LEU A 986 8.72 52.93 -85.72
C LEU A 986 7.40 52.19 -85.43
N ASP A 987 6.41 52.29 -86.31
CA ASP A 987 5.13 51.58 -86.26
C ASP A 987 5.35 50.05 -86.14
N ALA A 988 6.26 49.49 -86.95
CA ALA A 988 6.65 48.07 -86.89
C ALA A 988 7.40 47.66 -85.61
N THR A 989 8.02 48.61 -84.91
CA THR A 989 8.63 48.37 -83.59
C THR A 989 7.54 48.36 -82.52
N GLU A 990 6.69 49.39 -82.48
CA GLU A 990 5.59 49.49 -81.52
C GLU A 990 4.57 48.34 -81.66
N GLU A 991 4.29 47.88 -82.88
CA GLU A 991 3.40 46.74 -83.12
C GLU A 991 3.99 45.43 -82.57
N ASN A 992 5.27 45.16 -82.82
CA ASN A 992 5.95 43.97 -82.31
C ASN A 992 6.18 44.03 -80.79
N GLU A 993 6.38 45.22 -80.23
CA GLU A 993 6.39 45.43 -78.79
C GLU A 993 5.01 45.13 -78.20
N ARG A 994 3.93 45.73 -78.72
CA ARG A 994 2.55 45.44 -78.29
C ARG A 994 2.17 43.95 -78.37
N GLU A 995 2.58 43.25 -79.42
CA GLU A 995 2.32 41.82 -79.60
C GLU A 995 3.08 40.91 -78.62
N THR A 996 4.29 41.28 -78.21
CA THR A 996 5.19 40.37 -77.46
C THR A 996 5.45 40.78 -76.02
N GLU A 997 5.20 42.05 -75.66
CA GLU A 997 5.41 42.58 -74.31
C GLU A 997 4.47 41.92 -73.29
N ALA A 998 3.18 41.74 -73.62
CA ALA A 998 2.21 41.10 -72.73
C ALA A 998 2.66 39.69 -72.31
N THR A 999 2.99 38.82 -73.27
CA THR A 999 3.47 37.46 -73.01
C THR A 999 4.84 37.43 -72.33
N ILE A 1000 5.74 38.36 -72.64
CA ILE A 1000 7.04 38.46 -71.97
C ILE A 1000 6.87 38.87 -70.51
N ASN A 1001 5.95 39.78 -70.20
CA ASN A 1001 5.69 40.24 -68.84
C ASN A 1001 4.91 39.21 -68.01
N GLU A 1002 3.99 38.48 -68.62
CA GLU A 1002 3.33 37.30 -68.03
C GLU A 1002 4.34 36.22 -67.62
N ILE A 1003 5.21 35.79 -68.54
CA ILE A 1003 6.25 34.80 -68.25
C ILE A 1003 7.23 35.31 -67.18
N LYS A 1004 7.58 36.60 -67.16
CA LYS A 1004 8.40 37.18 -66.08
C LYS A 1004 7.71 37.12 -64.73
N ALA A 1005 6.43 37.50 -64.64
CA ALA A 1005 5.67 37.50 -63.40
C ALA A 1005 5.51 36.09 -62.80
N GLU A 1006 5.20 35.09 -63.65
CA GLU A 1006 5.14 33.67 -63.27
C GLU A 1006 6.50 33.17 -62.76
N LEU A 1007 7.59 33.55 -63.45
CA LEU A 1007 8.96 33.18 -63.12
C LEU A 1007 9.47 33.86 -61.84
N GLU A 1008 9.04 35.09 -61.53
CA GLU A 1008 9.28 35.76 -60.25
C GLU A 1008 8.50 35.10 -59.10
N ALA A 1009 7.21 34.78 -59.31
CA ALA A 1009 6.38 34.08 -58.32
C ALA A 1009 6.96 32.71 -57.95
N LEU A 1010 7.34 31.91 -58.95
CA LEU A 1010 7.98 30.59 -58.72
C LEU A 1010 9.35 30.72 -58.06
N GLN A 1011 10.15 31.75 -58.40
CA GLN A 1011 11.41 32.01 -57.70
C GLN A 1011 11.21 32.39 -56.23
N HIS A 1012 10.14 33.13 -55.90
CA HIS A 1012 9.78 33.44 -54.52
C HIS A 1012 9.39 32.17 -53.75
N ALA A 1013 8.45 31.38 -54.29
CA ALA A 1013 8.01 30.12 -53.69
C ALA A 1013 9.18 29.13 -53.46
N ALA A 1014 10.04 28.95 -54.46
CA ALA A 1014 11.21 28.07 -54.35
C ALA A 1014 12.27 28.57 -53.37
N LYS A 1015 12.30 29.87 -53.05
CA LYS A 1015 13.16 30.46 -52.01
C LYS A 1015 12.56 30.23 -50.61
N GLU A 1016 11.28 30.49 -50.43
CA GLU A 1016 10.55 30.24 -49.17
C GLU A 1016 10.57 28.76 -48.78
N GLY A 1017 10.40 27.85 -49.74
CA GLY A 1017 10.55 26.41 -49.53
C GLY A 1017 11.96 26.04 -49.06
N LYS A 1018 13.01 26.60 -49.68
CA LYS A 1018 14.42 26.35 -49.26
C LYS A 1018 14.72 26.86 -47.85
N ASP A 1019 14.22 28.04 -47.48
CA ASP A 1019 14.46 28.60 -46.15
C ASP A 1019 13.62 27.88 -45.07
N THR A 1020 12.42 27.42 -45.42
CA THR A 1020 11.60 26.51 -44.58
C THR A 1020 12.34 25.18 -44.33
N ILE A 1021 12.91 24.55 -45.36
CA ILE A 1021 13.73 23.33 -45.23
C ILE A 1021 14.96 23.57 -44.34
N LYS A 1022 15.64 24.72 -44.43
CA LYS A 1022 16.75 25.08 -43.53
C LYS A 1022 16.27 25.19 -42.08
N MET A 1023 15.18 25.92 -41.83
CA MET A 1023 14.64 26.11 -40.48
C MET A 1023 14.19 24.77 -39.85
N ASN A 1024 13.53 23.90 -40.64
CA ASN A 1024 13.14 22.57 -40.18
C ASN A 1024 14.36 21.67 -39.89
N LYS A 1025 15.44 21.74 -40.68
CA LYS A 1025 16.70 21.03 -40.35
C LYS A 1025 17.31 21.47 -39.03
N VAL A 1026 17.26 22.77 -38.71
CA VAL A 1026 17.74 23.28 -37.40
C VAL A 1026 16.87 22.75 -36.27
N LYS A 1027 15.53 22.90 -36.36
CA LYS A 1027 14.59 22.34 -35.36
C LYS A 1027 14.80 20.84 -35.13
N VAL A 1028 14.95 20.04 -36.18
CA VAL A 1028 15.21 18.59 -36.10
C VAL A 1028 16.56 18.28 -35.45
N ARG A 1029 17.58 19.13 -35.64
CA ARG A 1029 18.87 18.98 -34.95
C ARG A 1029 18.74 19.27 -33.45
N ASP A 1030 18.14 20.40 -33.10
CA ASP A 1030 17.94 20.81 -31.70
C ASP A 1030 17.08 19.79 -30.94
N LEU A 1031 16.03 19.23 -31.59
CA LEU A 1031 15.23 18.12 -31.07
C LEU A 1031 16.10 16.87 -30.86
N LYS A 1032 16.93 16.47 -31.82
CA LYS A 1032 17.81 15.30 -31.68
C LYS A 1032 18.84 15.43 -30.57
N ASP A 1033 19.40 16.63 -30.39
CA ASP A 1033 20.37 16.90 -29.33
C ASP A 1033 19.66 16.85 -27.94
N LYS A 1034 18.48 17.47 -27.77
CA LYS A 1034 17.64 17.28 -26.57
C LYS A 1034 17.30 15.81 -26.29
N VAL A 1035 16.90 15.07 -27.32
CA VAL A 1035 16.52 13.65 -27.23
C VAL A 1035 17.73 12.78 -26.85
N LYS A 1036 18.95 13.15 -27.26
CA LYS A 1036 20.18 12.43 -26.92
C LYS A 1036 20.44 12.47 -25.42
N ASP A 1037 20.33 13.63 -24.79
CA ASP A 1037 20.55 13.80 -23.35
C ASP A 1037 19.46 13.06 -22.54
N LEU A 1038 18.21 13.12 -23.00
CA LEU A 1038 17.08 12.43 -22.38
C LEU A 1038 17.08 10.90 -22.55
N LYS A 1039 17.98 10.32 -23.35
CA LYS A 1039 18.14 8.84 -23.41
C LYS A 1039 18.68 8.27 -22.09
N GLU A 1040 19.56 9.01 -21.42
CA GLU A 1040 20.16 8.65 -20.11
C GLU A 1040 19.45 9.30 -18.91
N SER A 1041 18.38 10.05 -19.14
CA SER A 1041 17.55 10.59 -18.07
C SER A 1041 16.92 9.49 -17.21
N LEU A 1042 16.67 9.84 -15.95
CA LEU A 1042 16.04 9.03 -14.92
C LEU A 1042 14.59 9.46 -14.65
N LEU A 1043 13.94 10.23 -15.54
CA LEU A 1043 12.51 10.55 -15.40
C LEU A 1043 11.65 9.27 -15.29
N GLN A 1044 10.68 9.28 -14.38
CA GLN A 1044 9.80 8.15 -14.08
C GLN A 1044 8.97 7.74 -15.30
N GLU A 1045 8.39 8.69 -16.04
CA GLU A 1045 7.67 8.42 -17.31
C GLU A 1045 8.51 7.58 -18.28
N ILE A 1046 9.73 8.04 -18.57
CA ILE A 1046 10.66 7.37 -19.50
C ILE A 1046 11.04 5.97 -18.99
N MET A 1047 11.25 5.82 -17.68
CA MET A 1047 11.62 4.54 -17.08
C MET A 1047 10.45 3.55 -17.03
N LEU A 1048 9.21 3.99 -16.78
CA LEU A 1048 8.02 3.13 -16.81
C LEU A 1048 7.89 2.45 -18.18
N ILE A 1049 7.97 3.23 -19.25
CA ILE A 1049 7.84 2.76 -20.64
C ILE A 1049 9.02 1.83 -21.00
N LYS A 1050 10.27 2.29 -20.82
CA LYS A 1050 11.47 1.52 -21.20
C LYS A 1050 11.66 0.23 -20.36
N ARG A 1051 11.27 0.22 -19.08
CA ARG A 1051 11.52 -0.91 -18.16
C ARG A 1051 10.35 -1.87 -18.02
N CYS A 1052 9.11 -1.38 -17.96
CA CYS A 1052 7.98 -2.21 -17.51
C CYS A 1052 7.28 -2.95 -18.66
N LYS A 1053 7.53 -2.59 -19.93
CA LYS A 1053 7.24 -3.42 -21.12
C LYS A 1053 5.77 -3.86 -21.29
N ASN A 1054 4.83 -2.97 -21.00
CA ASN A 1054 3.43 -3.09 -21.44
C ASN A 1054 2.73 -1.72 -21.60
N ILE A 1055 3.49 -0.65 -21.77
CA ILE A 1055 3.00 0.74 -21.78
C ILE A 1055 3.38 1.31 -23.13
N ASP A 1056 2.41 1.49 -24.02
CA ASP A 1056 2.60 2.08 -25.35
C ASP A 1056 1.94 3.46 -25.40
N LEU A 1057 2.60 4.41 -26.07
CA LEU A 1057 2.05 5.73 -26.36
C LEU A 1057 0.89 5.58 -27.34
N VAL A 1058 -0.22 6.29 -27.09
CA VAL A 1058 -1.31 6.42 -28.06
C VAL A 1058 -0.83 7.29 -29.22
N ASN A 1059 -1.04 6.81 -30.46
CA ASN A 1059 -0.67 7.56 -31.67
C ASN A 1059 -1.60 8.77 -31.80
N THR A 1060 -1.15 9.91 -31.26
CA THR A 1060 -1.91 11.17 -31.21
C THR A 1060 -1.65 12.02 -32.45
N ASP A 1061 -2.25 11.61 -33.56
CA ASP A 1061 -2.59 12.53 -34.66
C ASP A 1061 -3.96 13.23 -34.40
N LEU A 1062 -4.56 12.98 -33.22
CA LEU A 1062 -5.94 13.37 -32.84
C LEU A 1062 -6.04 14.27 -31.59
N VAL A 1063 -4.92 14.83 -31.11
CA VAL A 1063 -4.92 15.84 -30.03
C VAL A 1063 -4.08 17.04 -30.47
N ALA A 1064 -4.71 17.89 -31.28
CA ALA A 1064 -4.20 19.16 -31.79
C ALA A 1064 -5.26 20.26 -31.58
#